data_AF-A0A940A5S0-F1
#
_entry.id   AF-A0A940A5S0-F1
#
_cell.length_a   1.000
_cell.length_b   1.000
_cell.length_c   1.000
_cell.angle_alpha   90.00
_cell.angle_beta   90.00
_cell.angle_gamma   90.00
#
_symmetry.space_group_name_H-M   'P 1'
#
loop_
_entity.id
_entity.type
_entity.pdbx_description
1 polymer ?
#
loop_
_entity_poly.entity_id
_entity_poly.type
_entity_poly.pdbx_seq_one_letter_code
_entity_poly.pdbx_strand_id
1 'polypeptide(L)'
;MTRRILLFLLITVLGLQADIFAQTRPEEKISMTFYALRNMYVDSVYVEPLVEQQMMILMQCLDPHSEYLTPAQARANEDLLLGPSAQGNISDPQASSITARMLDKGIGYISIAFFVQSTIDEFHQKTDSLRKKGMKSLVLDIRNNPGGFFDSALGMADEFLPAGSILVKTEGRHQPLNEVKAQIKGIWEQGKVVVLINEQTMSAAEIFAGALQDWDRAVIIGRRTFGKGLIQETLPFSDGSAIRLSVARYFTPSGRSIQKPYQGRSREAYFNEVGQRSTTGALPAEAKQHPYETLTNHRTIYGGGGIAPDLFVASDEDMITKATDILRNNSLYKQLLTTTSTATWTSFQPPSDVLRLSGTMPDHSYDGRYLVLEHRHPVYYDLVTTLDSVRVVDGQFKFYTSIPDSLKHTIGILRMSTSAPTDLPSTFGIQMILTPGSIRADIDSTGVMLSGENQNKLFSDHILQAERQRRISQFAMNGHYNEIQKKRGLTAEENQERQQKQDAINTQFMTVYGSFLREHISQPFASELFFRYPFDRYTLADSAFLTAHCDQTLLSQMRQKEEARKQRINYFQQSMKATGIGAHYREIIGEAPDGTSLKLTDLVQPGHVTLLDFWASWCVPCQQEIPFLKELYEKYHEKGFDIISISLDKTKTAWLKALEKNNMPWPQISDLKAWDGPITQDYGIQAIPYVLLLDKQGNIALKNLHDKLLETAVKEQLGI
;
A
#
# COMPACT_ATOMS: atom_id res chain seq x y z
N MET A 1 -74.82 -7.82 42.14
CA MET A 1 -74.05 -6.56 42.07
C MET A 1 -72.53 -6.77 42.08
N THR A 2 -72.04 -8.00 41.90
CA THR A 2 -70.64 -8.41 42.15
C THR A 2 -69.80 -8.64 40.88
N ARG A 3 -70.39 -8.58 39.68
CA ARG A 3 -69.65 -8.71 38.40
C ARG A 3 -69.15 -7.40 37.79
N ARG A 4 -69.65 -6.24 38.24
CA ARG A 4 -69.22 -4.91 37.74
C ARG A 4 -68.05 -4.29 38.53
N ILE A 5 -67.82 -4.72 39.77
CA ILE A 5 -66.73 -4.20 40.61
C ILE A 5 -65.39 -4.87 40.26
N LEU A 6 -65.39 -6.14 39.85
CA LEU A 6 -64.16 -6.84 39.45
C LEU A 6 -63.58 -6.31 38.12
N LEU A 7 -64.43 -5.82 37.20
CA LEU A 7 -63.97 -5.27 35.93
C LEU A 7 -63.35 -3.86 36.09
N PHE A 8 -63.81 -3.08 37.07
CA PHE A 8 -63.25 -1.75 37.36
C PHE A 8 -61.93 -1.83 38.14
N LEU A 9 -61.75 -2.86 38.97
CA LEU A 9 -60.47 -3.14 39.64
C LEU A 9 -59.41 -3.71 38.68
N LEU A 10 -59.82 -4.43 37.62
CA LEU A 10 -58.87 -4.87 36.59
C LEU A 10 -58.41 -3.72 35.68
N ILE A 11 -59.30 -2.76 35.38
CA ILE A 11 -58.99 -1.60 34.52
C ILE A 11 -58.14 -0.55 35.26
N THR A 12 -58.25 -0.45 36.59
CA THR A 12 -57.38 0.45 37.37
C THR A 12 -55.98 -0.12 37.61
N VAL A 13 -55.81 -1.46 37.68
CA VAL A 13 -54.48 -2.09 37.72
C VAL A 13 -53.79 -2.12 36.35
N LEU A 14 -54.55 -2.19 35.25
CA LEU A 14 -54.01 -2.06 33.88
C LEU A 14 -53.78 -0.61 33.45
N GLY A 15 -54.52 0.36 34.01
CA GLY A 15 -54.31 1.80 33.78
C GLY A 15 -53.11 2.40 34.52
N LEU A 16 -52.53 1.70 35.50
CA LEU A 16 -51.34 2.12 36.24
C LEU A 16 -50.03 1.53 35.70
N GLN A 17 -50.08 0.69 34.67
CA GLN A 17 -48.88 0.21 33.96
C GLN A 17 -48.61 0.96 32.65
N ALA A 18 -49.51 1.84 32.21
CA ALA A 18 -49.33 2.61 30.98
C ALA A 18 -48.45 3.86 31.14
N ASP A 19 -48.18 4.31 32.37
CA ASP A 19 -47.33 5.48 32.65
C ASP A 19 -45.93 5.12 33.22
N ILE A 20 -45.56 3.84 33.26
CA ILE A 20 -44.23 3.37 33.72
C ILE A 20 -43.22 3.24 32.56
N PHE A 21 -43.62 3.47 31.31
CA PHE A 21 -42.66 3.82 30.26
C PHE A 21 -42.35 5.33 30.31
N ALA A 22 -41.93 5.81 31.48
CA ALA A 22 -41.07 6.98 31.52
C ALA A 22 -39.91 6.70 30.55
N GLN A 23 -39.65 7.61 29.61
CA GLN A 23 -38.54 7.49 28.68
C GLN A 23 -37.26 7.26 29.48
N THR A 24 -36.82 6.01 29.58
CA THR A 24 -35.53 5.65 30.21
C THR A 24 -34.48 6.55 29.61
N ARG A 25 -33.78 7.33 30.44
CA ARG A 25 -32.82 8.27 29.89
C ARG A 25 -31.68 7.50 29.22
N PRO A 26 -31.09 7.99 28.11
CA PRO A 26 -30.04 7.25 27.40
C PRO A 26 -28.90 6.76 28.32
N GLU A 27 -28.51 7.57 29.30
CA GLU A 27 -27.50 7.24 30.31
C GLU A 27 -27.91 6.09 31.24
N GLU A 28 -29.18 6.03 31.63
CA GLU A 28 -29.73 4.95 32.45
C GLU A 28 -29.75 3.64 31.65
N LYS A 29 -30.10 3.72 30.36
CA LYS A 29 -30.10 2.58 29.45
C LYS A 29 -28.69 2.00 29.26
N ILE A 30 -27.68 2.86 29.09
CA ILE A 30 -26.27 2.45 29.00
C ILE A 30 -25.83 1.80 30.32
N SER A 31 -26.14 2.43 31.45
CA SER A 31 -25.78 1.92 32.78
C SER A 31 -26.41 0.55 33.05
N MET A 32 -27.70 0.38 32.72
CA MET A 32 -28.42 -0.88 32.87
C MET A 32 -27.86 -1.97 31.95
N THR A 33 -27.42 -1.61 30.75
CA THR A 33 -26.78 -2.54 29.81
C THR A 33 -25.47 -3.08 30.36
N PHE A 34 -24.59 -2.21 30.88
CA PHE A 34 -23.34 -2.65 31.51
C PHE A 34 -23.58 -3.45 32.79
N TYR A 35 -24.61 -3.10 33.58
CA TYR A 35 -25.02 -3.88 34.73
C TYR A 35 -25.46 -5.30 34.32
N ALA A 36 -26.30 -5.44 33.30
CA ALA A 36 -26.76 -6.73 32.80
C ALA A 36 -25.60 -7.56 32.23
N LEU A 37 -24.69 -6.95 31.46
CA LEU A 37 -23.51 -7.63 30.93
C LEU A 37 -22.61 -8.17 32.05
N ARG A 38 -22.43 -7.41 33.14
CA ARG A 38 -21.54 -7.81 34.24
C ARG A 38 -22.12 -8.90 35.12
N ASN A 39 -23.45 -8.88 35.34
CA ASN A 39 -24.09 -9.70 36.37
C ASN A 39 -24.98 -10.82 35.80
N MET A 40 -25.36 -10.75 34.53
CA MET A 40 -26.36 -11.64 33.93
C MET A 40 -25.89 -12.35 32.66
N TYR A 41 -24.78 -11.91 32.06
CA TYR A 41 -24.20 -12.64 30.92
C TYR A 41 -23.63 -13.98 31.39
N VAL A 42 -23.71 -14.99 30.51
CA VAL A 42 -23.35 -16.38 30.83
C VAL A 42 -21.85 -16.55 31.15
N ASP A 43 -21.01 -15.69 30.57
CA ASP A 43 -19.56 -15.68 30.79
C ASP A 43 -19.10 -14.39 31.51
N SER A 44 -17.90 -14.41 32.10
CA SER A 44 -17.31 -13.21 32.70
C SER A 44 -16.95 -12.18 31.62
N VAL A 45 -17.56 -10.99 31.69
CA VAL A 45 -17.30 -9.89 30.76
C VAL A 45 -16.39 -8.84 31.40
N TYR A 46 -15.27 -8.54 30.74
CA TYR A 46 -14.43 -7.39 31.09
C TYR A 46 -14.99 -6.13 30.40
N VAL A 47 -15.59 -5.24 31.19
CA VAL A 47 -16.41 -4.13 30.69
C VAL A 47 -15.60 -2.93 30.22
N GLU A 48 -14.41 -2.71 30.77
CA GLU A 48 -13.57 -1.54 30.46
C GLU A 48 -13.24 -1.40 28.95
N PRO A 49 -12.77 -2.44 28.24
CA PRO A 49 -12.53 -2.35 26.80
C PRO A 49 -13.80 -2.09 25.98
N LEU A 50 -14.97 -2.56 26.48
CA LEU A 50 -16.24 -2.28 25.82
C LEU A 50 -16.62 -0.81 25.96
N VAL A 51 -16.40 -0.20 27.13
CA VAL A 51 -16.61 1.23 27.34
C VAL A 51 -15.70 2.04 26.43
N GLU A 52 -14.40 1.73 26.40
CA GLU A 52 -13.44 2.42 25.52
C GLU A 52 -13.84 2.32 24.04
N GLN A 53 -14.23 1.13 23.57
CA GLN A 53 -14.73 0.93 22.20
C GLN A 53 -15.96 1.77 21.91
N GLN A 54 -16.93 1.82 22.83
CA GLN A 54 -18.13 2.64 22.65
C GLN A 54 -17.83 4.13 22.68
N MET A 55 -16.90 4.59 23.52
CA MET A 55 -16.47 5.99 23.54
C MET A 55 -15.81 6.37 22.22
N MET A 56 -14.94 5.52 21.66
CA MET A 56 -14.36 5.74 20.34
C MET A 56 -15.43 5.87 19.25
N ILE A 57 -16.41 4.96 19.22
CA ILE A 57 -17.51 5.00 18.24
C ILE A 57 -18.35 6.27 18.42
N LEU A 58 -18.72 6.60 19.66
CA LEU A 58 -19.50 7.80 19.98
C LEU A 58 -18.82 9.07 19.47
N MET A 59 -17.52 9.22 19.72
CA MET A 59 -16.76 10.39 19.28
C MET A 59 -16.70 10.47 17.74
N GLN A 60 -16.49 9.34 17.06
CA GLN A 60 -16.48 9.27 15.60
C GLN A 60 -17.82 9.61 14.96
N CYS A 61 -18.94 9.40 15.66
CA CYS A 61 -20.27 9.79 15.18
C CYS A 61 -20.53 11.30 15.22
N LEU A 62 -19.78 12.07 16.02
CA LEU A 62 -19.97 13.53 16.13
C LEU A 62 -19.36 14.26 14.93
N ASP A 63 -18.08 14.02 14.71
CA ASP A 63 -17.30 14.61 13.64
C ASP A 63 -15.99 13.80 13.45
N PRO A 64 -15.28 13.95 12.33
CA PRO A 64 -14.11 13.13 12.03
C PRO A 64 -12.86 13.48 12.85
N HIS A 65 -12.87 14.57 13.63
CA HIS A 65 -11.74 14.99 14.46
C HIS A 65 -11.96 14.69 15.95
N SER A 66 -13.20 14.62 16.42
CA SER A 66 -13.50 14.24 17.81
C SER A 66 -13.07 12.80 18.09
N GLU A 67 -12.41 12.56 19.23
CA GLU A 67 -11.85 11.24 19.55
C GLU A 67 -11.72 10.99 21.06
N TYR A 68 -11.71 9.71 21.42
CA TYR A 68 -11.35 9.24 22.77
C TYR A 68 -9.85 8.92 22.79
N LEU A 69 -9.17 9.36 23.83
CA LEU A 69 -7.75 9.14 24.09
C LEU A 69 -7.62 8.21 25.29
N THR A 70 -7.06 7.03 25.08
CA THR A 70 -6.67 6.12 26.18
C THR A 70 -5.68 6.80 27.13
N PRO A 71 -5.48 6.31 28.37
CA PRO A 71 -4.54 6.93 29.31
C PRO A 71 -3.09 7.03 28.79
N ALA A 72 -2.68 6.12 27.90
CA ALA A 72 -1.37 6.20 27.24
C ALA A 72 -1.35 7.29 26.17
N GLN A 73 -2.42 7.39 25.37
CA GLN A 73 -2.55 8.42 24.33
C GLN A 73 -2.73 9.82 24.92
N ALA A 74 -3.46 9.97 26.03
CA ALA A 74 -3.66 11.24 26.71
C ALA A 74 -2.32 11.77 27.28
N ARG A 75 -1.53 10.92 27.94
CA ARG A 75 -0.17 11.25 28.40
C ARG A 75 0.79 11.61 27.26
N ALA A 76 0.67 10.95 26.11
CA ALA A 76 1.44 11.30 24.92
C ALA A 76 0.91 12.56 24.18
N ASN A 77 -0.33 12.98 24.45
CA ASN A 77 -1.00 14.13 23.83
C ASN A 77 -1.05 15.38 24.71
N GLU A 78 -0.55 15.35 25.95
CA GLU A 78 -0.56 16.51 26.86
C GLU A 78 0.14 17.74 26.26
N ASP A 79 1.00 17.56 25.24
CA ASP A 79 1.69 18.64 24.53
C ASP A 79 1.17 18.98 23.12
N LEU A 80 0.11 18.35 22.59
CA LEU A 80 -0.21 18.45 21.15
C LEU A 80 -1.70 18.61 20.84
N LEU A 81 -2.10 19.83 20.46
CA LEU A 81 -3.38 20.21 19.82
C LEU A 81 -3.53 19.67 18.37
N LEU A 82 -2.90 18.54 18.02
CA LEU A 82 -2.76 18.10 16.63
C LEU A 82 -3.58 16.86 16.29
N GLY A 83 -4.16 16.89 15.08
CA GLY A 83 -4.92 15.77 14.53
C GLY A 83 -4.07 14.53 14.23
N PRO A 84 -4.70 13.42 13.80
CA PRO A 84 -4.11 12.07 13.77
C PRO A 84 -2.95 11.83 12.79
N SER A 85 -2.44 12.85 12.09
CA SER A 85 -1.41 12.71 11.02
C SER A 85 -0.07 13.38 11.32
N ALA A 86 0.15 13.90 12.53
CA ALA A 86 1.41 14.53 12.90
C ALA A 86 2.47 13.48 13.31
N GLN A 87 3.07 12.79 12.35
CA GLN A 87 4.29 11.99 12.57
C GLN A 87 5.52 12.90 12.39
N GLY A 88 6.09 13.37 13.50
CA GLY A 88 7.32 14.18 13.56
C GLY A 88 7.52 14.81 14.94
N ASN A 89 8.73 15.32 15.21
CA ASN A 89 9.22 15.95 16.47
C ASN A 89 8.43 17.19 16.98
N ILE A 90 7.15 17.35 16.63
CA ILE A 90 6.32 18.51 17.00
C ILE A 90 6.04 18.56 18.51
N SER A 91 6.31 17.47 19.23
CA SER A 91 6.26 17.41 20.71
C SER A 91 7.40 18.14 21.40
N ASP A 92 8.48 18.50 20.68
CA ASP A 92 9.56 19.31 21.25
C ASP A 92 9.28 20.79 20.96
N PRO A 93 8.92 21.61 21.97
CA PRO A 93 8.61 23.02 21.79
C PRO A 93 9.82 23.85 21.32
N GLN A 94 11.03 23.29 21.36
CA GLN A 94 12.29 23.88 20.89
C GLN A 94 12.77 23.29 19.56
N ALA A 95 12.01 22.38 18.93
CA ALA A 95 12.40 21.81 17.65
C ALA A 95 12.45 22.90 16.57
N SER A 96 13.59 23.01 15.89
CA SER A 96 13.73 23.95 14.78
C SER A 96 12.75 23.60 13.66
N SER A 97 11.83 24.52 13.37
CA SER A 97 10.77 24.33 12.37
C SER A 97 10.99 25.13 11.10
N ILE A 98 12.01 26.00 11.08
CA ILE A 98 12.24 26.96 9.99
C ILE A 98 13.57 26.74 9.28
N THR A 99 13.50 26.57 7.96
CA THR A 99 14.68 26.64 7.08
C THR A 99 14.63 27.89 6.20
N ALA A 100 15.80 28.45 5.86
CA ALA A 100 15.86 29.71 5.11
C ALA A 100 17.06 29.79 4.17
N ARG A 101 16.85 30.34 2.97
CA ARG A 101 17.90 30.60 1.98
C ARG A 101 17.51 31.73 1.02
N MET A 102 18.49 32.31 0.33
CA MET A 102 18.20 33.14 -0.85
C MET A 102 17.81 32.21 -2.01
N LEU A 103 16.70 32.49 -2.68
CA LEU A 103 16.35 31.80 -3.95
C LEU A 103 17.03 32.46 -5.13
N ASP A 104 17.09 33.80 -5.10
CA ASP A 104 17.59 34.63 -6.17
C ASP A 104 17.97 36.02 -5.63
N LYS A 105 18.54 36.89 -6.47
CA LYS A 105 18.84 38.28 -6.15
C LYS A 105 17.60 39.02 -5.66
N GLY A 106 17.57 39.32 -4.36
CA GLY A 106 16.48 40.05 -3.72
C GLY A 106 15.27 39.20 -3.33
N ILE A 107 15.29 37.88 -3.54
CA ILE A 107 14.20 36.98 -3.19
C ILE A 107 14.71 35.96 -2.17
N GLY A 108 14.19 36.04 -0.95
CA GLY A 108 14.41 35.03 0.07
C GLY A 108 13.32 33.96 0.06
N TYR A 109 13.65 32.83 0.65
CA TYR A 109 12.74 31.72 0.88
C TYR A 109 12.87 31.24 2.31
N ILE A 110 11.73 31.08 2.95
CA ILE A 110 11.59 30.54 4.29
C ILE A 110 10.55 29.42 4.21
N SER A 111 10.92 28.22 4.64
CA SER A 111 10.00 27.11 4.81
C SER A 111 9.71 26.91 6.30
N ILE A 112 8.43 26.76 6.64
CA ILE A 112 7.95 26.53 8.00
C ILE A 112 7.25 25.18 8.02
N ALA A 113 7.88 24.18 8.63
CA ALA A 113 7.37 22.81 8.65
C ALA A 113 6.16 22.64 9.59
N PHE A 114 6.14 23.36 10.71
CA PHE A 114 5.07 23.36 11.71
C PHE A 114 5.22 24.58 12.64
N PHE A 115 4.15 24.95 13.33
CA PHE A 115 4.13 26.06 14.30
C PHE A 115 4.37 25.55 15.73
N VAL A 116 5.52 25.88 16.30
CA VAL A 116 5.91 25.59 17.68
C VAL A 116 6.23 26.90 18.41
N GLN A 117 6.59 26.81 19.68
CA GLN A 117 6.84 28.01 20.50
C GLN A 117 8.04 28.83 19.98
N SER A 118 9.09 28.16 19.48
CA SER A 118 10.29 28.82 18.93
C SER A 118 10.10 29.46 17.55
N THR A 119 8.99 29.20 16.85
CA THR A 119 8.82 29.55 15.43
C THR A 119 8.98 31.05 15.15
N ILE A 120 8.47 31.92 16.02
CA ILE A 120 8.54 33.39 15.83
C ILE A 120 9.99 33.88 15.96
N ASP A 121 10.70 33.43 17.00
CA ASP A 121 12.11 33.80 17.22
C ASP A 121 13.01 33.32 16.08
N GLU A 122 12.79 32.09 15.61
CA GLU A 122 13.51 31.56 14.45
C GLU A 122 13.19 32.37 13.19
N PHE A 123 11.93 32.75 12.98
CA PHE A 123 11.51 33.55 11.84
C PHE A 123 12.21 34.92 11.84
N HIS A 124 12.30 35.58 12.98
CA HIS A 124 13.04 36.84 13.13
C HIS A 124 14.51 36.67 12.76
N GLN A 125 15.19 35.68 13.33
CA GLN A 125 16.60 35.41 13.06
C GLN A 125 16.88 35.10 11.59
N LYS A 126 16.06 34.25 10.96
CA LYS A 126 16.21 33.89 9.55
C LYS A 126 15.91 35.09 8.65
N THR A 127 14.87 35.85 8.94
CA THR A 127 14.49 37.03 8.17
C THR A 127 15.59 38.09 8.21
N ASP A 128 16.14 38.39 9.38
CA ASP A 128 17.27 39.33 9.52
C ASP A 128 18.51 38.87 8.74
N SER A 129 18.83 37.57 8.79
CA SER A 129 19.93 36.99 8.01
C SER A 129 19.71 37.17 6.50
N LEU A 130 18.50 36.91 6.00
CA LEU A 130 18.17 37.09 4.58
C LEU A 130 18.15 38.57 4.17
N ARG A 131 17.68 39.47 5.03
CA ARG A 131 17.72 40.92 4.78
C ARG A 131 19.15 41.42 4.64
N LYS A 132 20.07 40.97 5.50
CA LYS A 132 21.51 41.27 5.39
C LYS A 132 22.12 40.77 4.07
N LYS A 133 21.55 39.70 3.49
CA LYS A 133 21.92 39.16 2.16
C LYS A 133 21.17 39.84 1.00
N GLY A 134 20.41 40.89 1.26
CA GLY A 134 19.77 41.73 0.25
C GLY A 134 18.33 41.32 -0.13
N MET A 135 17.66 40.47 0.66
CA MET A 135 16.25 40.11 0.46
C MET A 135 15.33 41.35 0.46
N LYS A 136 14.41 41.39 -0.51
CA LYS A 136 13.36 42.43 -0.69
C LYS A 136 11.96 41.84 -0.85
N SER A 137 11.88 40.58 -1.28
CA SER A 137 10.66 39.81 -1.46
C SER A 137 10.84 38.43 -0.83
N LEU A 138 9.74 37.81 -0.40
CA LEU A 138 9.77 36.56 0.34
C LEU A 138 8.82 35.52 -0.26
N VAL A 139 9.33 34.31 -0.45
CA VAL A 139 8.51 33.11 -0.64
C VAL A 139 8.43 32.40 0.72
N LEU A 140 7.21 32.23 1.23
CA LEU A 140 6.91 31.44 2.41
C LEU A 140 6.36 30.08 1.98
N ASP A 141 7.02 29.01 2.40
CA ASP A 141 6.61 27.65 2.06
C ASP A 141 6.05 26.94 3.29
N ILE A 142 4.73 26.77 3.30
CA ILE A 142 3.97 26.04 4.34
C ILE A 142 3.28 24.81 3.75
N ARG A 143 3.77 24.31 2.61
CA ARG A 143 3.35 23.01 2.08
C ARG A 143 3.69 21.93 3.10
N ASN A 144 2.81 20.93 3.21
CA ASN A 144 2.96 19.84 4.17
C ASN A 144 2.98 20.25 5.65
N ASN A 145 2.60 21.50 5.96
CA ASN A 145 2.54 21.98 7.34
C ASN A 145 1.19 21.58 7.98
N PRO A 146 1.16 20.64 8.96
CA PRO A 146 -0.08 20.15 9.56
C PRO A 146 -0.71 21.16 10.54
N GLY A 147 -0.09 22.33 10.73
CA GLY A 147 -0.42 23.32 11.73
C GLY A 147 0.60 23.32 12.86
N GLY A 148 0.11 23.34 14.09
CA GLY A 148 0.93 23.55 15.28
C GLY A 148 0.14 24.31 16.34
N PHE A 149 0.85 24.96 17.25
CA PHE A 149 0.23 25.81 18.26
C PHE A 149 -0.52 26.98 17.61
N PHE A 150 -1.76 27.15 18.03
CA PHE A 150 -2.66 28.19 17.55
C PHE A 150 -2.05 29.59 17.73
N ASP A 151 -1.55 29.89 18.92
CA ASP A 151 -0.94 31.20 19.23
C ASP A 151 0.33 31.47 18.42
N SER A 152 1.15 30.44 18.15
CA SER A 152 2.33 30.58 17.29
C SER A 152 1.97 30.94 15.86
N ALA A 153 0.90 30.36 15.30
CA ALA A 153 0.43 30.71 13.96
C ALA A 153 -0.17 32.12 13.91
N LEU A 154 -0.87 32.54 14.96
CA LEU A 154 -1.38 33.91 15.08
C LEU A 154 -0.28 34.94 15.22
N GLY A 155 0.71 34.68 16.09
CA GLY A 155 1.89 35.55 16.22
C GLY A 155 2.66 35.63 14.91
N MET A 156 2.81 34.51 14.19
CA MET A 156 3.37 34.53 12.84
C MET A 156 2.55 35.37 11.86
N ALA A 157 1.22 35.37 11.92
CA ALA A 157 0.38 36.23 11.07
C ALA A 157 0.51 37.72 11.43
N ASP A 158 0.65 38.04 12.72
CA ASP A 158 0.92 39.39 13.25
C ASP A 158 2.18 40.00 12.63
N GLU A 159 3.22 39.19 12.37
CA GLU A 159 4.46 39.65 11.72
C GLU A 159 4.27 40.24 10.31
N PHE A 160 3.15 39.92 9.64
CA PHE A 160 2.86 40.36 8.28
C PHE A 160 1.74 41.41 8.18
N LEU A 161 0.93 41.56 9.22
CA LEU A 161 -0.28 42.37 9.19
C LEU A 161 -0.17 43.55 10.17
N PRO A 162 -0.73 44.72 9.83
CA PRO A 162 -0.66 45.87 10.72
C PRO A 162 -1.50 45.64 11.98
N ALA A 163 -1.06 46.22 13.10
CA ALA A 163 -1.79 46.19 14.36
C ALA A 163 -3.26 46.59 14.19
N GLY A 164 -4.17 45.81 14.79
CA GLY A 164 -5.62 45.96 14.68
C GLY A 164 -6.27 45.13 13.57
N SER A 165 -5.50 44.60 12.60
CA SER A 165 -6.02 43.64 11.62
C SER A 165 -6.53 42.38 12.30
N ILE A 166 -7.75 41.95 11.97
CA ILE A 166 -8.29 40.66 12.43
C ILE A 166 -7.43 39.55 11.82
N LEU A 167 -6.97 38.62 12.65
CA LEU A 167 -6.21 37.44 12.24
C LEU A 167 -7.15 36.25 12.02
N VAL A 168 -8.08 36.04 12.96
CA VAL A 168 -9.04 34.95 12.94
C VAL A 168 -10.27 35.32 13.76
N LYS A 169 -11.44 34.76 13.40
CA LYS A 169 -12.65 34.80 14.22
C LYS A 169 -12.99 33.39 14.70
N THR A 170 -13.52 33.25 15.90
CA THR A 170 -13.89 31.95 16.48
C THR A 170 -15.29 32.02 17.07
N GLU A 171 -16.08 30.96 16.89
CA GLU A 171 -17.46 30.89 17.38
C GLU A 171 -17.88 29.42 17.60
N GLY A 172 -18.59 29.16 18.71
CA GLY A 172 -19.09 27.83 19.06
C GLY A 172 -20.49 27.89 19.66
N ARG A 173 -21.13 26.73 19.89
CA ARG A 173 -22.48 26.67 20.47
C ARG A 173 -22.56 27.34 21.85
N HIS A 174 -21.49 27.23 22.63
CA HIS A 174 -21.37 27.81 23.97
C HIS A 174 -20.18 28.78 24.09
N GLN A 175 -19.62 29.20 22.96
CA GLN A 175 -18.50 30.14 22.89
C GLN A 175 -18.95 31.32 22.03
N PRO A 176 -19.09 32.54 22.57
CA PRO A 176 -19.50 33.70 21.79
C PRO A 176 -18.46 34.02 20.71
N LEU A 177 -18.88 34.75 19.68
CA LEU A 177 -17.98 35.25 18.65
C LEU A 177 -16.80 36.01 19.29
N ASN A 178 -15.58 35.55 19.02
CA ASN A 178 -14.34 36.17 19.45
C ASN A 178 -13.46 36.50 18.24
N GLU A 179 -12.98 37.74 18.15
CA GLU A 179 -12.08 38.21 17.10
C GLU A 179 -10.69 38.42 17.66
N VAL A 180 -9.71 37.67 17.15
CA VAL A 180 -8.30 37.87 17.51
C VAL A 180 -7.67 38.82 16.51
N LYS A 181 -6.95 39.83 17.02
CA LYS A 181 -6.36 40.91 16.21
C LYS A 181 -4.84 40.97 16.40
N ALA A 182 -4.15 41.40 15.34
CA ALA A 182 -2.74 41.76 15.36
C ALA A 182 -2.48 42.81 16.46
N GLN A 183 -1.47 42.61 17.29
CA GLN A 183 -1.22 43.43 18.48
C GLN A 183 0.02 44.30 18.36
N ILE A 184 1.08 43.77 17.74
CA ILE A 184 2.39 44.42 17.69
C ILE A 184 2.73 44.82 16.26
N LYS A 185 3.78 45.63 16.11
CA LYS A 185 4.29 45.98 14.79
C LYS A 185 5.12 44.82 14.25
N GLY A 186 4.69 44.20 13.15
CA GLY A 186 5.35 43.07 12.54
C GLY A 186 6.66 43.42 11.83
N ILE A 187 7.61 42.49 11.81
CA ILE A 187 8.92 42.69 11.17
C ILE A 187 8.86 42.64 9.63
N TRP A 188 7.76 42.13 9.06
CA TRP A 188 7.57 41.95 7.63
C TRP A 188 6.19 42.43 7.15
N GLU A 189 5.70 43.55 7.68
CA GLU A 189 4.47 44.22 7.19
C GLU A 189 4.60 44.71 5.73
N GLN A 190 5.83 44.96 5.26
CA GLN A 190 6.12 45.54 3.95
C GLN A 190 6.91 44.59 3.04
N GLY A 191 6.81 44.81 1.74
CA GLY A 191 7.46 43.97 0.71
C GLY A 191 6.57 42.87 0.18
N LYS A 192 6.94 42.29 -0.97
CA LYS A 192 6.14 41.28 -1.66
C LYS A 192 6.25 39.93 -0.98
N VAL A 193 5.12 39.24 -0.83
CA VAL A 193 5.06 37.91 -0.19
C VAL A 193 4.22 36.97 -1.06
N VAL A 194 4.77 35.79 -1.31
CA VAL A 194 4.05 34.65 -1.89
C VAL A 194 4.03 33.55 -0.84
N VAL A 195 2.87 32.91 -0.64
CA VAL A 195 2.72 31.75 0.26
C VAL A 195 2.42 30.50 -0.58
N LEU A 196 3.19 29.44 -0.38
CA LEU A 196 2.98 28.14 -1.02
C LEU A 196 2.16 27.23 -0.12
N ILE A 197 1.09 26.65 -0.66
CA ILE A 197 0.19 25.74 0.04
C ILE A 197 -0.06 24.47 -0.76
N ASN A 198 -0.42 23.40 -0.05
CA ASN A 198 -0.93 22.19 -0.67
C ASN A 198 -1.98 21.51 0.22
N GLU A 199 -2.45 20.33 -0.21
CA GLU A 199 -3.52 19.59 0.46
C GLU A 199 -3.16 19.12 1.88
N GLN A 200 -1.87 19.11 2.22
CA GLN A 200 -1.37 18.75 3.54
C GLN A 200 -1.22 19.97 4.47
N THR A 201 -1.33 21.20 3.94
CA THR A 201 -1.43 22.41 4.78
C THR A 201 -2.75 22.35 5.56
N MET A 202 -2.70 22.36 6.90
CA MET A 202 -3.86 22.09 7.76
C MET A 202 -3.92 23.00 9.00
N SER A 203 -5.12 23.23 9.53
CA SER A 203 -5.36 23.78 10.87
C SER A 203 -4.73 25.17 11.05
N ALA A 204 -3.86 25.36 12.05
CA ALA A 204 -3.22 26.65 12.31
C ALA A 204 -2.50 27.25 11.09
N ALA A 205 -1.96 26.40 10.19
CA ALA A 205 -1.36 26.85 8.94
C ALA A 205 -2.39 27.43 7.95
N GLU A 206 -3.63 26.92 7.98
CA GLU A 206 -4.73 27.45 7.18
C GLU A 206 -5.23 28.79 7.73
N ILE A 207 -5.20 28.98 9.05
CA ILE A 207 -5.47 30.29 9.68
C ILE A 207 -4.46 31.31 9.18
N PHE A 208 -3.17 30.99 9.27
CA PHE A 208 -2.10 31.85 8.78
C PHE A 208 -2.28 32.19 7.29
N ALA A 209 -2.44 31.19 6.42
CA ALA A 209 -2.64 31.40 4.98
C ALA A 209 -3.91 32.23 4.69
N GLY A 210 -5.00 31.93 5.39
CA GLY A 210 -6.27 32.63 5.24
C GLY A 210 -6.21 34.08 5.69
N ALA A 211 -5.53 34.39 6.79
CA ALA A 211 -5.35 35.75 7.27
C ALA A 211 -4.60 36.61 6.24
N LEU A 212 -3.49 36.09 5.70
CA LEU A 212 -2.70 36.80 4.69
C LEU A 212 -3.46 36.94 3.36
N GLN A 213 -4.24 35.94 2.97
CA GLN A 213 -5.06 35.98 1.76
C GLN A 213 -6.16 37.04 1.87
N ASP A 214 -6.91 37.02 2.97
CA ASP A 214 -8.08 37.88 3.19
C ASP A 214 -7.72 39.37 3.25
N TRP A 215 -6.53 39.70 3.75
CA TRP A 215 -6.03 41.07 3.78
C TRP A 215 -5.32 41.52 2.49
N ASP A 216 -5.25 40.66 1.47
CA ASP A 216 -4.43 40.88 0.27
C ASP A 216 -2.95 41.11 0.58
N ARG A 217 -2.47 40.56 1.70
CA ARG A 217 -1.09 40.73 2.15
C ARG A 217 -0.13 39.85 1.34
N ALA A 218 -0.58 38.66 0.93
CA ALA A 218 0.23 37.73 0.15
C ALA A 218 -0.57 37.10 -1.00
N VAL A 219 0.13 36.74 -2.06
CA VAL A 219 -0.40 35.88 -3.14
C VAL A 219 -0.25 34.42 -2.71
N ILE A 220 -1.35 33.68 -2.70
CA ILE A 220 -1.39 32.26 -2.35
C ILE A 220 -1.22 31.42 -3.62
N ILE A 221 -0.23 30.52 -3.65
CA ILE A 221 0.06 29.65 -4.80
C ILE A 221 -0.01 28.19 -4.37
N GLY A 222 -0.58 27.34 -5.23
CA GLY A 222 -0.43 25.90 -5.14
C GLY A 222 -1.74 25.16 -5.28
N ARG A 223 -2.08 24.33 -4.29
CA ARG A 223 -3.31 23.52 -4.28
C ARG A 223 -4.11 23.76 -3.01
N ARG A 224 -5.42 23.50 -3.06
CA ARG A 224 -6.35 23.77 -1.95
C ARG A 224 -5.93 23.01 -0.68
N THR A 225 -5.92 23.70 0.45
CA THR A 225 -5.53 23.15 1.76
C THR A 225 -6.51 22.10 2.29
N PHE A 226 -6.17 21.46 3.41
CA PHE A 226 -6.92 20.33 3.97
C PHE A 226 -8.39 20.66 4.25
N GLY A 227 -8.68 21.80 4.88
CA GLY A 227 -10.01 22.28 5.25
C GLY A 227 -10.44 21.90 6.67
N LYS A 228 -9.56 21.98 7.67
CA LYS A 228 -9.89 21.73 9.09
C LYS A 228 -10.17 23.05 9.81
N GLY A 229 -11.41 23.50 9.77
CA GLY A 229 -11.95 24.69 10.43
C GLY A 229 -12.53 24.48 11.86
N LEU A 230 -12.13 23.42 12.57
CA LEU A 230 -12.61 23.10 13.93
C LEU A 230 -11.52 23.39 14.98
N ILE A 231 -11.97 23.90 16.13
CA ILE A 231 -11.17 24.05 17.35
C ILE A 231 -11.56 22.92 18.30
N GLN A 232 -10.56 22.24 18.85
CA GLN A 232 -10.75 21.11 19.74
C GLN A 232 -10.23 21.44 21.14
N GLU A 233 -10.95 20.99 22.16
CA GLU A 233 -10.52 21.01 23.56
C GLU A 233 -10.34 19.57 24.04
N THR A 234 -9.34 19.37 24.91
CA THR A 234 -9.10 18.06 25.55
C THR A 234 -9.67 18.11 26.96
N LEU A 235 -10.60 17.21 27.26
CA LEU A 235 -11.26 17.08 28.56
C LEU A 235 -10.77 15.78 29.23
N PRO A 236 -9.97 15.86 30.30
CA PRO A 236 -9.43 14.68 30.97
C PRO A 236 -10.48 14.00 31.85
N PHE A 237 -10.33 12.69 32.00
CA PHE A 237 -11.04 11.85 32.96
C PHE A 237 -10.13 11.48 34.14
N SER A 238 -10.74 11.04 35.24
CA SER A 238 -10.02 10.69 36.48
C SER A 238 -9.11 9.46 36.37
N ASP A 239 -9.34 8.61 35.38
CA ASP A 239 -8.51 7.42 35.08
C ASP A 239 -7.29 7.74 34.21
N GLY A 240 -7.09 9.02 33.87
CA GLY A 240 -6.01 9.49 33.01
C GLY A 240 -6.32 9.40 31.51
N SER A 241 -7.48 8.87 31.11
CA SER A 241 -7.97 8.99 29.73
C SER A 241 -8.53 10.39 29.45
N ALA A 242 -8.87 10.71 28.21
CA ALA A 242 -9.47 11.99 27.85
C ALA A 242 -10.38 11.88 26.63
N ILE A 243 -11.29 12.84 26.44
CA ILE A 243 -11.90 13.09 25.13
C ILE A 243 -11.32 14.37 24.53
N ARG A 244 -11.06 14.34 23.23
CA ARG A 244 -10.73 15.52 22.45
C ARG A 244 -11.93 15.88 21.60
N LEU A 245 -12.58 16.99 21.93
CA LEU A 245 -13.90 17.34 21.41
C LEU A 245 -13.85 18.64 20.62
N SER A 246 -14.49 18.66 19.46
CA SER A 246 -14.68 19.90 18.68
C SER A 246 -15.70 20.82 19.36
N VAL A 247 -15.24 21.97 19.86
CA VAL A 247 -16.07 22.91 20.66
C VAL A 247 -16.45 24.19 19.90
N ALA A 248 -15.66 24.58 18.91
CA ALA A 248 -15.86 25.80 18.14
C ALA A 248 -15.36 25.65 16.69
N ARG A 249 -15.74 26.62 15.87
CA ARG A 249 -15.22 26.82 14.51
C ARG A 249 -14.38 28.07 14.48
N TYR A 250 -13.42 28.09 13.56
CA TYR A 250 -12.74 29.33 13.21
C TYR A 250 -13.07 29.75 11.77
N PHE A 251 -13.00 31.06 11.56
CA PHE A 251 -13.30 31.75 10.32
C PHE A 251 -12.14 32.70 10.01
N THR A 252 -11.81 32.86 8.74
CA THR A 252 -10.77 33.84 8.33
C THR A 252 -11.29 35.28 8.52
N PRO A 253 -10.46 36.32 8.37
CA PRO A 253 -10.86 37.71 8.64
C PRO A 253 -12.12 38.19 7.89
N SER A 254 -12.35 37.72 6.67
CA SER A 254 -13.57 37.98 5.86
C SER A 254 -14.83 37.29 6.39
N GLY A 255 -14.72 36.45 7.42
CA GLY A 255 -15.81 35.66 7.97
C GLY A 255 -16.06 34.34 7.25
N ARG A 256 -15.21 33.94 6.29
CA ARG A 256 -15.40 32.67 5.57
C ARG A 256 -15.02 31.46 6.43
N SER A 257 -15.90 30.47 6.45
CA SER A 257 -15.58 29.16 7.00
C SER A 257 -14.73 28.39 6.01
N ILE A 258 -13.64 27.80 6.49
CA ILE A 258 -12.82 26.89 5.69
C ILE A 258 -13.08 25.42 6.01
N GLN A 259 -14.01 25.12 6.92
CA GLN A 259 -14.32 23.75 7.29
C GLN A 259 -14.91 22.98 6.10
N LYS A 260 -14.22 21.91 5.67
CA LYS A 260 -14.76 21.02 4.64
C LYS A 260 -15.94 20.19 5.18
N PRO A 261 -16.91 19.81 4.33
CA PRO A 261 -18.06 19.01 4.76
C PRO A 261 -17.64 17.66 5.34
N TYR A 262 -18.27 17.26 6.45
CA TYR A 262 -18.10 15.96 7.10
C TYR A 262 -19.40 15.23 7.42
N GLN A 263 -20.56 15.90 7.30
CA GLN A 263 -21.85 15.25 7.51
C GLN A 263 -22.10 14.18 6.46
N GLY A 264 -22.55 12.99 6.89
CA GLY A 264 -22.84 11.86 6.01
C GLY A 264 -21.59 11.17 5.43
N ARG A 265 -20.39 11.48 5.92
CA ARG A 265 -19.13 10.84 5.50
C ARG A 265 -18.55 10.01 6.65
N SER A 266 -17.95 8.86 6.33
CA SER A 266 -17.14 8.14 7.31
C SER A 266 -15.87 8.93 7.65
N ARG A 267 -15.31 8.72 8.85
CA ARG A 267 -14.03 9.33 9.25
C ARG A 267 -12.92 9.03 8.24
N GLU A 268 -12.87 7.79 7.75
CA GLU A 268 -11.90 7.39 6.73
C GLU A 268 -12.11 8.12 5.39
N ALA A 269 -13.34 8.20 4.90
CA ALA A 269 -13.65 8.97 3.67
C ALA A 269 -13.31 10.46 3.81
N TYR A 270 -13.49 11.04 5.00
CA TYR A 270 -13.16 12.43 5.27
C TYR A 270 -11.65 12.71 5.17
N PHE A 271 -10.79 11.85 5.75
CA PHE A 271 -9.34 12.04 5.67
C PHE A 271 -8.77 11.63 4.31
N ASN A 272 -9.31 10.58 3.67
CA ASN A 272 -8.81 10.05 2.40
C ASN A 272 -9.13 10.95 1.18
N GLU A 273 -10.12 11.83 1.29
CA GLU A 273 -10.49 12.77 0.22
C GLU A 273 -9.34 13.71 -0.17
N VAL A 274 -8.38 13.97 0.72
CA VAL A 274 -7.15 14.76 0.43
C VAL A 274 -6.17 14.01 -0.47
N GLY A 275 -6.07 12.69 -0.32
CA GLY A 275 -5.31 11.85 -1.24
C GLY A 275 -5.86 11.94 -2.67
N GLN A 276 -7.20 11.95 -2.82
CA GLN A 276 -7.87 12.06 -4.12
C GLN A 276 -7.67 13.44 -4.80
N ARG A 277 -7.53 14.53 -4.02
CA ARG A 277 -7.21 15.86 -4.54
C ARG A 277 -5.78 15.94 -5.08
N SER A 278 -4.84 15.42 -4.28
CA SER A 278 -3.40 15.41 -4.60
C SER A 278 -3.13 14.67 -5.92
N THR A 279 -3.93 13.66 -6.24
CA THR A 279 -3.81 12.85 -7.46
C THR A 279 -4.51 13.43 -8.70
N THR A 280 -5.51 14.29 -8.54
CA THR A 280 -6.31 14.80 -9.67
C THR A 280 -5.75 16.09 -10.25
N GLY A 281 -4.90 16.81 -9.51
CA GLY A 281 -4.31 18.06 -9.97
C GLY A 281 -5.35 19.08 -10.44
N ALA A 282 -6.59 18.97 -9.96
CA ALA A 282 -7.71 19.82 -10.36
C ALA A 282 -8.29 20.48 -9.11
N LEU A 283 -8.71 21.74 -9.24
CA LEU A 283 -9.57 22.33 -8.23
C LEU A 283 -10.92 21.62 -8.25
N PRO A 284 -11.37 21.04 -7.11
CA PRO A 284 -12.69 20.45 -7.04
C PRO A 284 -13.75 21.55 -7.21
N ALA A 285 -14.86 21.26 -7.91
CA ALA A 285 -15.92 22.23 -8.17
C ALA A 285 -16.52 22.82 -6.87
N GLU A 286 -16.41 22.07 -5.76
CA GLU A 286 -16.81 22.52 -4.43
C GLU A 286 -16.01 23.73 -3.92
N ALA A 287 -14.78 23.94 -4.42
CA ALA A 287 -13.94 25.08 -4.03
C ALA A 287 -14.47 26.44 -4.52
N LYS A 288 -15.59 26.49 -5.27
CA LYS A 288 -16.21 27.73 -5.78
C LYS A 288 -17.64 27.99 -5.27
N GLN A 289 -18.11 27.22 -4.29
CA GLN A 289 -19.55 27.21 -3.92
C GLN A 289 -19.97 28.36 -2.98
N HIS A 290 -19.03 28.96 -2.26
CA HIS A 290 -19.33 30.00 -1.25
C HIS A 290 -18.42 31.22 -1.47
N PRO A 291 -18.84 32.21 -2.27
CA PRO A 291 -18.03 33.40 -2.54
C PRO A 291 -17.99 34.35 -1.32
N TYR A 292 -16.82 34.91 -1.07
CA TYR A 292 -16.53 35.96 -0.10
C TYR A 292 -15.62 37.00 -0.77
N GLU A 293 -15.35 38.10 -0.08
CA GLU A 293 -14.44 39.14 -0.55
C GLU A 293 -13.29 39.32 0.43
N THR A 294 -12.11 39.57 -0.13
CA THR A 294 -10.98 40.12 0.62
C THR A 294 -11.30 41.52 1.15
N LEU A 295 -10.62 41.90 2.22
CA LEU A 295 -10.90 43.10 3.00
C LEU A 295 -10.29 44.37 2.40
N THR A 296 -9.26 44.24 1.57
CA THR A 296 -8.53 45.39 1.02
C THR A 296 -8.94 45.67 -0.43
N ASN A 297 -8.82 44.68 -1.31
CA ASN A 297 -9.03 44.85 -2.75
C ASN A 297 -10.37 44.30 -3.23
N HIS A 298 -11.22 43.77 -2.34
CA HIS A 298 -12.55 43.23 -2.65
C HIS A 298 -12.54 42.14 -3.74
N ARG A 299 -11.41 41.43 -3.92
CA ARG A 299 -11.36 40.30 -4.86
C ARG A 299 -12.14 39.11 -4.31
N THR A 300 -12.83 38.39 -5.20
CA THR A 300 -13.59 37.20 -4.81
C THR A 300 -12.65 36.07 -4.38
N ILE A 301 -12.95 35.51 -3.22
CA ILE A 301 -12.33 34.32 -2.62
C ILE A 301 -13.45 33.34 -2.24
N TYR A 302 -13.09 32.12 -1.87
CA TYR A 302 -14.07 31.07 -1.60
C TYR A 302 -13.85 30.42 -0.23
N GLY A 303 -14.95 29.99 0.38
CA GLY A 303 -14.99 29.17 1.60
C GLY A 303 -15.55 27.77 1.36
N GLY A 304 -15.64 26.97 2.42
CA GLY A 304 -16.30 25.66 2.43
C GLY A 304 -15.39 24.44 2.24
N GLY A 305 -14.06 24.60 2.22
CA GLY A 305 -13.17 23.46 2.02
C GLY A 305 -11.67 23.71 2.14
N GLY A 306 -11.22 24.64 2.97
CA GLY A 306 -9.83 25.07 3.01
C GLY A 306 -9.60 26.35 2.20
N ILE A 307 -8.36 26.82 2.22
CA ILE A 307 -7.87 27.96 1.47
C ILE A 307 -7.65 27.54 0.03
N ALA A 308 -8.47 28.08 -0.87
CA ALA A 308 -8.24 27.97 -2.31
C ALA A 308 -7.08 28.90 -2.70
N PRO A 309 -6.12 28.47 -3.54
CA PRO A 309 -5.03 29.33 -3.94
C PRO A 309 -5.51 30.47 -4.85
N ASP A 310 -4.73 31.55 -4.94
CA ASP A 310 -4.93 32.63 -5.92
C ASP A 310 -4.44 32.20 -7.30
N LEU A 311 -3.41 31.35 -7.34
CA LEU A 311 -2.89 30.71 -8.54
C LEU A 311 -2.73 29.19 -8.32
N PHE A 312 -3.42 28.41 -9.15
CA PHE A 312 -3.23 26.96 -9.19
C PHE A 312 -1.82 26.59 -9.68
N VAL A 313 -1.20 25.62 -9.03
CA VAL A 313 -0.05 24.92 -9.60
C VAL A 313 -0.18 23.43 -9.27
N ALA A 314 -0.18 22.58 -10.31
CA ALA A 314 -0.39 21.15 -10.14
C ALA A 314 0.80 20.45 -9.46
N SER A 315 2.03 20.76 -9.87
CA SER A 315 3.26 20.13 -9.35
C SER A 315 3.94 20.98 -8.28
N ASP A 316 4.43 20.33 -7.22
CA ASP A 316 5.25 20.97 -6.19
C ASP A 316 6.59 21.51 -6.73
N GLU A 317 7.13 20.90 -7.78
CA GLU A 317 8.39 21.32 -8.41
C GLU A 317 8.23 22.67 -9.13
N ASP A 318 7.05 22.92 -9.70
CA ASP A 318 6.77 24.14 -10.46
C ASP A 318 6.48 25.36 -9.57
N MET A 319 6.05 25.14 -8.31
CA MET A 319 5.58 26.21 -7.43
C MET A 319 6.65 27.25 -7.11
N ILE A 320 7.88 26.80 -6.81
CA ILE A 320 8.97 27.71 -6.44
C ILE A 320 9.37 28.58 -7.63
N THR A 321 9.43 27.99 -8.83
CA THR A 321 9.72 28.71 -10.08
C THR A 321 8.64 29.76 -10.33
N LYS A 322 7.35 29.38 -10.28
CA LYS A 322 6.23 30.31 -10.47
C LYS A 322 6.22 31.45 -9.45
N ALA A 323 6.44 31.13 -8.17
CA ALA A 323 6.54 32.13 -7.12
C ALA A 323 7.67 33.15 -7.38
N THR A 324 8.83 32.65 -7.79
CA THR A 324 9.98 33.49 -8.13
C THR A 324 9.67 34.43 -9.30
N ASP A 325 9.04 33.91 -10.36
CA ASP A 325 8.65 34.71 -11.54
C ASP A 325 7.63 35.79 -11.19
N ILE A 326 6.65 35.47 -10.35
CA ILE A 326 5.66 36.43 -9.86
C ILE A 326 6.32 37.54 -9.04
N LEU A 327 7.25 37.20 -8.13
CA LEU A 327 7.94 38.18 -7.31
C LEU A 327 8.85 39.11 -8.14
N ARG A 328 9.46 38.60 -9.21
CA ARG A 328 10.20 39.41 -10.20
C ARG A 328 9.29 40.33 -11.00
N ASN A 329 8.09 39.87 -11.37
CA ASN A 329 7.12 40.64 -12.16
C ASN A 329 6.15 41.44 -11.27
N ASN A 330 6.45 42.72 -11.02
CA ASN A 330 5.61 43.58 -10.19
C ASN A 330 4.18 43.77 -10.73
N SER A 331 3.99 43.75 -12.05
CA SER A 331 2.66 43.90 -12.65
C SER A 331 1.80 42.67 -12.35
N LEU A 332 2.34 41.47 -12.56
CA LEU A 332 1.66 40.21 -12.30
C LEU A 332 1.35 40.02 -10.81
N TYR A 333 2.29 40.35 -9.92
CA TYR A 333 2.06 40.30 -8.48
C TYR A 333 0.89 41.20 -8.07
N LYS A 334 0.85 42.45 -8.54
CA LYS A 334 -0.24 43.38 -8.26
C LYS A 334 -1.56 42.88 -8.85
N GLN A 335 -1.54 42.38 -10.09
CA GLN A 335 -2.71 41.83 -10.75
C GLN A 335 -3.34 40.69 -9.94
N LEU A 336 -2.54 39.75 -9.41
CA LEU A 336 -3.03 38.65 -8.58
C LEU A 336 -3.65 39.13 -7.24
N LEU A 337 -3.23 40.29 -6.73
CA LEU A 337 -3.82 40.89 -5.54
C LEU A 337 -5.07 41.74 -5.84
N THR A 338 -5.29 42.18 -7.08
CA THR A 338 -6.39 43.11 -7.43
C THR A 338 -7.46 42.51 -8.36
N THR A 339 -7.27 41.30 -8.90
CA THR A 339 -8.23 40.67 -9.81
C THR A 339 -8.84 39.42 -9.20
N THR A 340 -10.13 39.20 -9.48
CA THR A 340 -10.82 37.97 -9.09
C THR A 340 -10.11 36.78 -9.69
N SER A 341 -9.80 35.77 -8.87
CA SER A 341 -8.89 34.68 -9.24
C SER A 341 -9.37 33.90 -10.47
N THR A 342 -10.63 34.00 -10.90
CA THR A 342 -11.28 33.17 -11.93
C THR A 342 -10.57 33.11 -13.31
N ALA A 343 -9.71 34.07 -13.66
CA ALA A 343 -9.11 34.18 -15.01
C ALA A 343 -8.04 33.12 -15.37
N THR A 344 -7.58 32.28 -14.44
CA THR A 344 -6.56 31.23 -14.73
C THR A 344 -7.04 29.78 -14.52
N TRP A 345 -8.31 29.56 -14.15
CA TRP A 345 -8.78 28.22 -13.75
C TRP A 345 -9.49 27.42 -14.83
N THR A 346 -9.64 27.94 -16.05
CA THR A 346 -10.52 27.36 -17.08
C THR A 346 -9.85 26.43 -18.09
N SER A 347 -8.59 26.03 -17.92
CA SER A 347 -7.97 25.10 -18.88
C SER A 347 -6.85 24.20 -18.33
N PHE A 348 -6.96 23.66 -17.12
CA PHE A 348 -6.20 22.45 -16.81
C PHE A 348 -6.95 21.25 -17.39
N GLN A 349 -6.68 20.94 -18.65
CA GLN A 349 -6.79 19.57 -19.13
C GLN A 349 -5.61 18.83 -18.50
N PRO A 350 -5.82 17.79 -17.67
CA PRO A 350 -4.70 16.97 -17.21
C PRO A 350 -3.93 16.49 -18.44
N PRO A 351 -2.59 16.40 -18.36
CA PRO A 351 -1.75 16.09 -19.51
C PRO A 351 -2.32 14.91 -20.31
N SER A 352 -2.46 15.05 -21.62
CA SER A 352 -3.07 14.00 -22.46
C SER A 352 -2.28 12.69 -22.48
N ASP A 353 -1.08 12.70 -21.91
CA ASP A 353 -0.10 11.63 -21.83
C ASP A 353 -0.11 10.84 -20.50
N VAL A 354 -0.98 11.19 -19.53
CA VAL A 354 -1.14 10.39 -18.30
C VAL A 354 -2.20 9.30 -18.41
N LEU A 355 -1.93 8.15 -17.78
CA LEU A 355 -2.89 7.09 -17.54
C LEU A 355 -3.78 7.45 -16.33
N ARG A 356 -5.09 7.41 -16.54
CA ARG A 356 -6.11 7.57 -15.50
C ARG A 356 -6.90 6.28 -15.37
N LEU A 357 -6.53 5.43 -14.44
CA LEU A 357 -7.23 4.17 -14.20
C LEU A 357 -8.08 4.31 -12.94
N SER A 358 -9.35 3.94 -13.00
CA SER A 358 -10.23 3.88 -11.84
C SER A 358 -10.96 2.55 -11.81
N GLY A 359 -11.44 2.12 -10.66
CA GLY A 359 -12.19 0.88 -10.60
C GLY A 359 -12.78 0.55 -9.24
N THR A 360 -13.53 -0.54 -9.23
CA THR A 360 -14.15 -1.11 -8.03
C THR A 360 -13.65 -2.53 -7.81
N MET A 361 -13.43 -2.90 -6.55
CA MET A 361 -13.14 -4.24 -6.07
C MET A 361 -14.44 -5.01 -5.83
N PRO A 362 -14.39 -6.36 -5.77
CA PRO A 362 -15.59 -7.19 -5.59
C PRO A 362 -16.34 -6.93 -4.26
N ASP A 363 -15.61 -6.55 -3.21
CA ASP A 363 -16.15 -6.29 -1.87
C ASP A 363 -15.17 -5.46 -1.03
N HIS A 364 -15.53 -5.16 0.23
CA HIS A 364 -14.73 -4.34 1.16
C HIS A 364 -13.58 -5.10 1.85
N SER A 365 -13.41 -6.42 1.65
CA SER A 365 -12.27 -7.16 2.22
C SER A 365 -10.91 -6.71 1.65
N TYR A 366 -10.94 -5.99 0.54
CA TYR A 366 -9.77 -5.39 -0.09
C TYR A 366 -9.39 -4.04 0.50
N ASP A 367 -10.26 -3.42 1.31
CA ASP A 367 -10.04 -2.09 1.85
C ASP A 367 -8.80 -2.04 2.74
N GLY A 368 -8.07 -0.94 2.59
CA GLY A 368 -6.85 -0.69 3.32
C GLY A 368 -5.60 -1.39 2.79
N ARG A 369 -5.75 -2.25 1.78
CA ARG A 369 -4.66 -2.96 1.11
C ARG A 369 -4.18 -2.21 -0.13
N TYR A 370 -2.93 -2.43 -0.53
CA TYR A 370 -2.36 -1.77 -1.71
C TYR A 370 -2.55 -2.60 -2.98
N LEU A 371 -3.10 -1.96 -4.00
CA LEU A 371 -3.13 -2.41 -5.38
C LEU A 371 -1.96 -1.75 -6.12
N VAL A 372 -1.17 -2.55 -6.84
CA VAL A 372 0.03 -2.14 -7.54
C VAL A 372 -0.20 -2.28 -9.03
N LEU A 373 0.10 -1.23 -9.79
CA LEU A 373 0.16 -1.25 -11.24
C LEU A 373 1.61 -1.47 -11.66
N GLU A 374 1.86 -2.56 -12.37
CA GLU A 374 3.19 -2.95 -12.82
C GLU A 374 3.17 -3.47 -14.26
N HIS A 375 4.31 -3.40 -14.94
CA HIS A 375 4.59 -4.10 -16.18
C HIS A 375 5.55 -5.26 -15.88
N ARG A 376 5.35 -6.39 -16.56
CA ARG A 376 6.24 -7.57 -16.46
C ARG A 376 6.78 -7.88 -17.84
N HIS A 377 8.08 -8.10 -17.92
CA HIS A 377 8.69 -8.48 -19.19
C HIS A 377 8.10 -9.83 -19.67
N PRO A 378 7.63 -9.93 -20.93
CA PRO A 378 6.87 -11.10 -21.42
C PRO A 378 7.69 -12.40 -21.46
N VAL A 379 9.02 -12.28 -21.63
CA VAL A 379 9.96 -13.41 -21.60
C VAL A 379 10.54 -13.68 -20.21
N TYR A 380 10.96 -12.64 -19.48
CA TYR A 380 11.64 -12.72 -18.18
C TYR A 380 10.71 -12.17 -17.09
N TYR A 381 9.74 -12.97 -16.65
CA TYR A 381 8.65 -12.56 -15.75
C TYR A 381 9.08 -11.99 -14.38
N ASP A 382 10.33 -12.23 -14.00
CA ASP A 382 11.03 -11.72 -12.84
C ASP A 382 11.49 -10.26 -13.00
N LEU A 383 11.61 -9.78 -14.24
CA LEU A 383 11.83 -8.36 -14.54
C LEU A 383 10.49 -7.61 -14.45
N VAL A 384 10.33 -6.88 -13.35
CA VAL A 384 9.12 -6.12 -13.01
C VAL A 384 9.44 -4.63 -13.01
N THR A 385 8.62 -3.84 -13.71
CA THR A 385 8.63 -2.37 -13.61
C THR A 385 7.35 -1.93 -12.90
N THR A 386 7.44 -1.47 -11.66
CA THR A 386 6.29 -0.88 -10.96
C THR A 386 6.06 0.53 -11.49
N LEU A 387 4.84 0.81 -11.95
CA LEU A 387 4.44 2.14 -12.40
C LEU A 387 3.93 2.97 -11.22
N ASP A 388 3.02 2.41 -10.42
CA ASP A 388 2.36 3.11 -9.31
C ASP A 388 1.71 2.12 -8.33
N SER A 389 1.32 2.59 -7.14
CA SER A 389 0.57 1.82 -6.16
C SER A 389 -0.45 2.69 -5.42
N VAL A 390 -1.66 2.17 -5.24
CA VAL A 390 -2.75 2.87 -4.55
C VAL A 390 -3.39 1.97 -3.49
N ARG A 391 -3.79 2.57 -2.37
CA ARG A 391 -4.60 1.88 -1.35
C ARG A 391 -6.05 1.78 -1.81
N VAL A 392 -6.64 0.60 -1.73
CA VAL A 392 -8.08 0.42 -1.96
C VAL A 392 -8.85 1.04 -0.79
N VAL A 393 -9.87 1.84 -1.12
CA VAL A 393 -10.70 2.55 -0.14
C VAL A 393 -12.16 2.45 -0.57
N ASP A 394 -13.01 1.96 0.33
CA ASP A 394 -14.45 1.78 0.11
C ASP A 394 -14.76 0.94 -1.14
N GLY A 395 -13.96 -0.12 -1.33
CA GLY A 395 -14.01 -0.98 -2.51
C GLY A 395 -13.58 -0.27 -3.79
N GLN A 396 -12.96 0.91 -3.74
CA GLN A 396 -12.56 1.68 -4.93
C GLN A 396 -11.05 1.91 -4.99
N PHE A 397 -10.53 2.07 -6.21
CA PHE A 397 -9.13 2.43 -6.45
C PHE A 397 -9.01 3.39 -7.64
N LYS A 398 -7.96 4.23 -7.64
CA LYS A 398 -7.64 5.14 -8.75
C LYS A 398 -6.12 5.32 -8.89
N PHE A 399 -5.57 5.06 -10.08
CA PHE A 399 -4.18 5.36 -10.44
C PHE A 399 -4.12 6.59 -11.34
N TYR A 400 -3.08 7.39 -11.12
CA TYR A 400 -2.76 8.56 -11.93
C TYR A 400 -1.25 8.58 -12.15
N THR A 401 -0.79 7.99 -13.25
CA THR A 401 0.64 7.82 -13.51
C THR A 401 1.00 8.12 -14.96
N SER A 402 2.20 8.65 -15.16
CA SER A 402 2.81 8.71 -16.48
C SER A 402 3.26 7.31 -16.90
N ILE A 403 3.10 6.99 -18.18
CA ILE A 403 3.61 5.73 -18.75
C ILE A 403 4.94 6.04 -19.46
N PRO A 404 6.06 5.38 -19.10
CA PRO A 404 7.30 5.48 -19.85
C PRO A 404 7.07 5.19 -21.34
N ASP A 405 7.72 5.92 -22.24
CA ASP A 405 7.51 5.74 -23.69
C ASP A 405 7.73 4.30 -24.15
N SER A 406 8.70 3.59 -23.56
CA SER A 406 9.00 2.18 -23.82
C SER A 406 7.88 1.21 -23.41
N LEU A 407 6.95 1.64 -22.55
CA LEU A 407 5.84 0.83 -22.04
C LEU A 407 4.48 1.25 -22.63
N LYS A 408 4.42 2.31 -23.43
CA LYS A 408 3.16 2.71 -24.08
C LYS A 408 2.71 1.59 -25.02
N HIS A 409 1.41 1.29 -24.98
CA HIS A 409 0.77 0.22 -25.73
C HIS A 409 1.26 -1.20 -25.40
N THR A 410 1.92 -1.41 -24.25
CA THR A 410 2.27 -2.73 -23.70
C THR A 410 1.23 -3.20 -22.66
N ILE A 411 1.37 -4.40 -22.08
CA ILE A 411 0.46 -4.96 -21.08
C ILE A 411 0.84 -4.52 -19.65
N GLY A 412 -0.06 -3.79 -19.01
CA GLY A 412 -0.03 -3.48 -17.59
C GLY A 412 -0.81 -4.52 -16.78
N ILE A 413 -0.37 -4.74 -15.54
CA ILE A 413 -0.93 -5.72 -14.62
C ILE A 413 -1.22 -5.01 -13.28
N LEU A 414 -2.48 -5.11 -12.84
CA LEU A 414 -2.88 -4.80 -11.48
C LEU A 414 -2.78 -6.03 -10.61
N ARG A 415 -2.14 -5.89 -9.45
CA ARG A 415 -2.06 -6.94 -8.44
C ARG A 415 -2.07 -6.38 -7.02
N MET A 416 -2.48 -7.21 -6.06
CA MET A 416 -2.29 -6.86 -4.66
C MET A 416 -0.80 -6.90 -4.29
N SER A 417 -0.38 -5.96 -3.45
CA SER A 417 1.00 -5.84 -2.96
C SER A 417 1.42 -7.06 -2.14
N THR A 418 0.52 -7.55 -1.28
CA THR A 418 0.70 -8.81 -0.53
C THR A 418 0.12 -9.98 -1.33
N SER A 419 0.66 -11.18 -1.15
CA SER A 419 0.23 -12.40 -1.84
C SER A 419 -0.59 -13.31 -0.92
N ALA A 420 -1.91 -13.14 -0.89
CA ALA A 420 -2.84 -14.15 -0.41
C ALA A 420 -3.53 -14.82 -1.62
N PRO A 421 -3.91 -16.12 -1.53
CA PRO A 421 -4.52 -16.86 -2.63
C PRO A 421 -5.84 -16.27 -3.17
N THR A 422 -6.46 -15.36 -2.42
CA THR A 422 -7.79 -14.78 -2.66
C THR A 422 -7.74 -13.39 -3.33
N ASP A 423 -6.55 -12.90 -3.67
CA ASP A 423 -6.34 -11.47 -3.82
C ASP A 423 -6.84 -10.83 -5.10
N LEU A 424 -7.04 -11.60 -6.17
CA LEU A 424 -7.74 -11.18 -7.38
C LEU A 424 -8.21 -12.42 -8.15
N PRO A 425 -9.25 -12.33 -9.00
CA PRO A 425 -9.78 -13.46 -9.78
C PRO A 425 -8.86 -14.02 -10.88
N SER A 426 -7.56 -13.71 -10.84
CA SER A 426 -6.59 -14.03 -11.90
C SER A 426 -5.24 -14.44 -11.33
N THR A 427 -4.73 -15.59 -11.79
CA THR A 427 -3.39 -16.10 -11.49
C THR A 427 -2.27 -15.17 -11.97
N PHE A 428 -2.59 -14.19 -12.83
CA PHE A 428 -1.64 -13.28 -13.45
C PHE A 428 -2.00 -11.80 -13.23
N GLY A 429 -2.86 -11.53 -12.25
CA GLY A 429 -3.40 -10.19 -12.01
C GLY A 429 -4.40 -9.73 -13.06
N ILE A 430 -4.90 -8.52 -12.89
CA ILE A 430 -5.85 -7.87 -13.79
C ILE A 430 -5.09 -7.15 -14.89
N GLN A 431 -5.39 -7.47 -16.15
CA GLN A 431 -4.62 -6.99 -17.30
C GLN A 431 -5.29 -5.80 -17.97
N MET A 432 -4.47 -4.89 -18.49
CA MET A 432 -4.90 -3.77 -19.32
C MET A 432 -3.80 -3.42 -20.34
N ILE A 433 -4.14 -2.71 -21.40
CA ILE A 433 -3.17 -2.07 -22.29
C ILE A 433 -2.80 -0.70 -21.71
N LEU A 434 -1.51 -0.47 -21.50
CA LEU A 434 -0.99 0.81 -20.98
C LEU A 434 -1.08 1.89 -22.04
N THR A 435 -2.17 2.65 -22.01
CA THR A 435 -2.36 3.82 -22.87
C THR A 435 -2.70 5.05 -22.04
N PRO A 436 -2.24 6.25 -22.41
CA PRO A 436 -2.77 7.48 -21.84
C PRO A 436 -4.29 7.58 -21.99
N GLY A 437 -4.92 8.38 -21.13
CA GLY A 437 -6.36 8.56 -21.10
C GLY A 437 -7.05 7.78 -19.98
N SER A 438 -8.38 7.76 -20.03
CA SER A 438 -9.22 7.23 -18.95
C SER A 438 -9.63 5.78 -19.19
N ILE A 439 -9.35 4.93 -18.21
CA ILE A 439 -9.76 3.52 -18.16
C ILE A 439 -10.54 3.30 -16.87
N ARG A 440 -11.66 2.59 -16.96
CA ARG A 440 -12.41 2.11 -15.80
C ARG A 440 -12.35 0.59 -15.77
N ALA A 441 -12.04 0.02 -14.60
CA ALA A 441 -11.92 -1.41 -14.35
C ALA A 441 -12.95 -1.83 -13.29
N ASP A 442 -13.98 -2.56 -13.71
CA ASP A 442 -14.97 -3.12 -12.80
C ASP A 442 -14.59 -4.59 -12.54
N ILE A 443 -14.26 -4.92 -11.29
CA ILE A 443 -13.73 -6.23 -10.87
C ILE A 443 -14.77 -6.96 -10.03
N ASP A 444 -15.03 -8.21 -10.38
CA ASP A 444 -15.91 -9.12 -9.65
C ASP A 444 -15.30 -10.53 -9.55
N SER A 445 -16.03 -11.48 -8.96
CA SER A 445 -15.58 -12.86 -8.78
C SER A 445 -15.28 -13.63 -10.07
N THR A 446 -15.72 -13.14 -11.23
CA THR A 446 -15.52 -13.77 -12.55
C THR A 446 -14.39 -13.14 -13.35
N GLY A 447 -13.87 -11.99 -12.93
CA GLY A 447 -12.75 -11.31 -13.56
C GLY A 447 -12.89 -9.79 -13.54
N VAL A 448 -12.32 -9.15 -14.56
CA VAL A 448 -12.34 -7.70 -14.77
C VAL A 448 -13.02 -7.39 -16.10
N MET A 449 -13.79 -6.30 -16.16
CA MET A 449 -14.16 -5.66 -17.42
C MET A 449 -13.58 -4.26 -17.45
N LEU A 450 -12.96 -3.91 -18.57
CA LEU A 450 -12.45 -2.57 -18.81
C LEU A 450 -13.40 -1.78 -19.71
N SER A 451 -13.56 -0.50 -19.41
CA SER A 451 -14.26 0.48 -20.24
C SER A 451 -13.44 1.77 -20.41
N GLY A 452 -13.73 2.53 -21.47
CA GLY A 452 -12.97 3.73 -21.85
C GLY A 452 -12.96 3.95 -23.37
N GLU A 453 -12.37 5.05 -23.84
CA GLU A 453 -12.34 5.46 -25.25
C GLU A 453 -11.16 4.87 -26.07
N ASN A 454 -10.41 3.91 -25.51
CA ASN A 454 -9.13 3.45 -26.07
C ASN A 454 -9.07 1.93 -26.34
N GLN A 455 -7.89 1.43 -26.73
CA GLN A 455 -7.61 0.02 -27.04
C GLN A 455 -8.05 -0.96 -25.93
N ASN A 456 -8.23 -0.49 -24.68
CA ASN A 456 -8.70 -1.32 -23.58
C ASN A 456 -10.15 -1.77 -23.73
N LYS A 457 -11.03 -0.98 -24.36
CA LYS A 457 -12.40 -1.44 -24.61
C LYS A 457 -12.40 -2.62 -25.57
N LEU A 458 -11.63 -2.51 -26.66
CA LEU A 458 -11.49 -3.58 -27.65
C LEU A 458 -10.90 -4.86 -27.01
N PHE A 459 -9.84 -4.70 -26.23
CA PHE A 459 -9.23 -5.80 -25.46
C PHE A 459 -10.22 -6.43 -24.47
N SER A 460 -11.04 -5.61 -23.81
CA SER A 460 -12.07 -6.04 -22.87
C SER A 460 -13.17 -6.86 -23.56
N ASP A 461 -13.73 -6.33 -24.65
CA ASP A 461 -14.84 -6.94 -25.38
C ASP A 461 -14.46 -8.30 -25.99
N HIS A 462 -13.19 -8.51 -26.34
CA HIS A 462 -12.71 -9.75 -26.96
C HIS A 462 -12.02 -10.67 -25.96
N ILE A 463 -10.91 -10.23 -25.36
CA ILE A 463 -10.03 -11.09 -24.56
C ILE A 463 -10.57 -11.26 -23.14
N LEU A 464 -10.89 -10.15 -22.45
CA LEU A 464 -11.36 -10.25 -21.06
C LEU A 464 -12.73 -10.92 -20.96
N GLN A 465 -13.63 -10.63 -21.91
CA GLN A 465 -14.92 -11.29 -22.03
C GLN A 465 -14.78 -12.80 -22.30
N ALA A 466 -13.90 -13.20 -23.23
CA ALA A 466 -13.64 -14.62 -23.50
C ALA A 466 -13.02 -15.33 -22.28
N GLU A 467 -12.14 -14.65 -21.55
CA GLU A 467 -11.55 -15.23 -20.35
C GLU A 467 -12.56 -15.34 -19.19
N ARG A 468 -13.45 -14.36 -19.05
CA ARG A 468 -14.59 -14.42 -18.11
C ARG A 468 -15.47 -15.62 -18.42
N GLN A 469 -15.84 -15.83 -19.69
CA GLN A 469 -16.61 -17.00 -20.11
C GLN A 469 -15.87 -18.32 -19.84
N ARG A 470 -14.55 -18.36 -20.12
CA ARG A 470 -13.70 -19.51 -19.81
C ARG A 470 -13.74 -19.86 -18.32
N ARG A 471 -13.60 -18.87 -17.43
CA ARG A 471 -13.66 -19.04 -15.97
C ARG A 471 -15.01 -19.55 -15.50
N ILE A 472 -16.11 -18.99 -15.99
CA ILE A 472 -17.48 -19.44 -15.65
C ILE A 472 -17.65 -20.92 -16.02
N SER A 473 -17.27 -21.31 -17.25
CA SER A 473 -17.36 -22.71 -17.70
C SER A 473 -16.48 -23.65 -16.87
N GLN A 474 -15.26 -23.23 -16.51
CA GLN A 474 -14.37 -24.02 -15.66
C GLN A 474 -14.89 -24.17 -14.24
N PHE A 475 -15.46 -23.11 -13.65
CA PHE A 475 -16.03 -23.15 -12.31
C PHE A 475 -17.22 -24.12 -12.26
N ALA A 476 -18.15 -24.04 -13.22
CA ALA A 476 -19.27 -24.96 -13.33
C ALA A 476 -18.82 -26.42 -13.49
N MET A 477 -17.86 -26.67 -14.38
CA MET A 477 -17.28 -28.01 -14.60
C MET A 477 -16.60 -28.55 -13.34
N ASN A 478 -15.72 -27.77 -12.70
CA ASN A 478 -14.99 -28.20 -11.51
C ASN A 478 -15.94 -28.43 -10.32
N GLY A 479 -16.97 -27.60 -10.14
CA GLY A 479 -18.01 -27.79 -9.13
C GLY A 479 -18.66 -29.17 -9.27
N HIS A 480 -19.10 -29.51 -10.48
CA HIS A 480 -19.73 -30.81 -10.79
C HIS A 480 -18.82 -32.00 -10.44
N TYR A 481 -17.59 -32.03 -10.95
CA TYR A 481 -16.68 -33.18 -10.71
C TYR A 481 -16.15 -33.24 -9.28
N ASN A 482 -16.00 -32.11 -8.58
CA ASN A 482 -15.59 -32.10 -7.17
C ASN A 482 -16.67 -32.72 -6.27
N GLU A 483 -17.96 -32.52 -6.57
CA GLU A 483 -19.04 -33.17 -5.83
C GLU A 483 -19.04 -34.69 -6.01
N ILE A 484 -18.80 -35.17 -7.24
CA ILE A 484 -18.70 -36.60 -7.54
C ILE A 484 -17.49 -37.21 -6.80
N GLN A 485 -16.33 -36.55 -6.90
CA GLN A 485 -15.09 -36.97 -6.24
C GLN A 485 -15.28 -37.10 -4.72
N LYS A 486 -15.92 -36.13 -4.06
CA LYS A 486 -16.18 -36.17 -2.61
C LYS A 486 -17.12 -37.30 -2.19
N LYS A 487 -18.07 -37.69 -3.05
CA LYS A 487 -19.06 -38.73 -2.73
C LYS A 487 -18.53 -40.15 -2.96
N ARG A 488 -17.80 -40.39 -4.06
CA ARG A 488 -17.38 -41.75 -4.46
C ARG A 488 -16.06 -41.87 -5.24
N GLY A 489 -15.33 -40.77 -5.45
CA GLY A 489 -14.22 -40.74 -6.39
C GLY A 489 -14.66 -40.78 -7.87
N LEU A 490 -13.80 -40.27 -8.76
CA LEU A 490 -14.04 -40.24 -10.21
C LEU A 490 -13.61 -41.55 -10.88
N THR A 491 -14.43 -42.06 -11.80
CA THR A 491 -14.05 -43.19 -12.66
C THR A 491 -13.04 -42.75 -13.74
N ALA A 492 -12.43 -43.71 -14.44
CA ALA A 492 -11.55 -43.41 -15.58
C ALA A 492 -12.29 -42.66 -16.70
N GLU A 493 -13.54 -43.05 -16.98
CA GLU A 493 -14.41 -42.41 -17.97
C GLU A 493 -14.77 -40.98 -17.57
N GLU A 494 -15.11 -40.73 -16.31
CA GLU A 494 -15.42 -39.38 -15.81
C GLU A 494 -14.17 -38.48 -15.81
N ASN A 495 -13.00 -39.03 -15.52
CA ASN A 495 -11.73 -38.31 -15.65
C ASN A 495 -11.44 -37.94 -17.11
N GLN A 496 -11.70 -38.85 -18.05
CA GLN A 496 -11.53 -38.59 -19.48
C GLN A 496 -12.53 -37.53 -19.98
N GLU A 497 -13.79 -37.61 -19.57
CA GLU A 497 -14.83 -36.64 -19.91
C GLU A 497 -14.50 -35.25 -19.34
N ARG A 498 -14.05 -35.18 -18.08
CA ARG A 498 -13.57 -33.94 -17.46
C ARG A 498 -12.43 -33.33 -18.27
N GLN A 499 -11.48 -34.14 -18.71
CA GLN A 499 -10.36 -33.69 -19.52
C GLN A 499 -10.84 -33.15 -20.88
N GLN A 500 -11.72 -33.88 -21.57
CA GLN A 500 -12.30 -33.43 -22.86
C GLN A 500 -13.06 -32.11 -22.73
N LYS A 501 -13.87 -31.94 -21.68
CA LYS A 501 -14.57 -30.68 -21.39
C LYS A 501 -13.58 -29.54 -21.13
N GLN A 502 -12.53 -29.81 -20.36
CA GLN A 502 -11.48 -28.84 -20.09
C GLN A 502 -10.72 -28.43 -21.37
N ASP A 503 -10.46 -29.37 -22.26
CA ASP A 503 -9.79 -29.12 -23.54
C ASP A 503 -10.69 -28.34 -24.51
N ALA A 504 -11.99 -28.64 -24.55
CA ALA A 504 -12.96 -27.89 -25.34
C ALA A 504 -13.08 -26.42 -24.89
N ILE A 505 -13.18 -26.17 -23.57
CA ILE A 505 -13.20 -24.82 -22.99
C ILE A 505 -11.92 -24.05 -23.35
N ASN A 506 -10.76 -24.70 -23.26
CA ASN A 506 -9.49 -24.08 -23.61
C ASN A 506 -9.38 -23.77 -25.11
N THR A 507 -9.82 -24.70 -25.96
CA THR A 507 -9.81 -24.54 -27.41
C THR A 507 -10.69 -23.37 -27.84
N GLN A 508 -11.89 -23.25 -27.26
CA GLN A 508 -12.80 -22.13 -27.54
C GLN A 508 -12.15 -20.78 -27.22
N PHE A 509 -11.48 -20.65 -26.05
CA PHE A 509 -10.76 -19.43 -25.70
C PHE A 509 -9.59 -19.15 -26.64
N MET A 510 -8.76 -20.16 -26.94
CA MET A 510 -7.59 -19.98 -27.79
C MET A 510 -7.95 -19.60 -29.23
N THR A 511 -9.11 -20.02 -29.75
CA THR A 511 -9.61 -19.58 -31.06
C THR A 511 -9.88 -18.07 -31.09
N VAL A 512 -10.53 -17.53 -30.05
CA VAL A 512 -10.78 -16.07 -29.92
C VAL A 512 -9.46 -15.34 -29.73
N TYR A 513 -8.61 -15.84 -28.83
CA TYR A 513 -7.31 -15.27 -28.53
C TYR A 513 -6.39 -15.19 -29.75
N GLY A 514 -6.22 -16.30 -30.48
CA GLY A 514 -5.39 -16.37 -31.69
C GLY A 514 -5.89 -15.46 -32.81
N SER A 515 -7.21 -15.38 -33.00
CA SER A 515 -7.82 -14.50 -34.00
C SER A 515 -7.58 -13.01 -33.68
N PHE A 516 -7.77 -12.62 -32.42
CA PHE A 516 -7.48 -11.27 -31.94
C PHE A 516 -6.01 -10.91 -32.12
N LEU A 517 -5.10 -11.83 -31.78
CA LEU A 517 -3.67 -11.60 -32.01
C LEU A 517 -3.34 -11.45 -33.49
N ARG A 518 -3.92 -12.26 -34.38
CA ARG A 518 -3.69 -12.15 -35.83
C ARG A 518 -4.03 -10.74 -36.35
N GLU A 519 -5.14 -10.18 -35.87
CA GLU A 519 -5.61 -8.85 -36.28
C GLU A 519 -4.73 -7.71 -35.74
N HIS A 520 -4.13 -7.90 -34.57
CA HIS A 520 -3.42 -6.84 -33.84
C HIS A 520 -1.92 -7.07 -33.66
N ILE A 521 -1.32 -8.09 -34.27
CA ILE A 521 0.08 -8.51 -34.00
C ILE A 521 1.13 -7.42 -34.23
N SER A 522 0.81 -6.41 -35.04
CA SER A 522 1.65 -5.23 -35.28
C SER A 522 1.70 -4.25 -34.09
N GLN A 523 0.79 -4.39 -33.12
CA GLN A 523 0.77 -3.58 -31.90
C GLN A 523 1.64 -4.21 -30.80
N PRO A 524 2.33 -3.42 -29.97
CA PRO A 524 3.24 -3.95 -28.95
C PRO A 524 2.56 -4.93 -27.98
N PHE A 525 1.36 -4.60 -27.47
CA PHE A 525 0.61 -5.47 -26.56
C PHE A 525 0.33 -6.86 -27.15
N ALA A 526 0.07 -6.96 -28.45
CA ALA A 526 -0.28 -8.24 -29.07
C ALA A 526 0.95 -9.16 -29.15
N SER A 527 2.14 -8.61 -29.40
CA SER A 527 3.39 -9.37 -29.32
C SER A 527 3.66 -9.86 -27.89
N GLU A 528 3.42 -9.05 -26.85
CA GLU A 528 3.56 -9.52 -25.47
C GLU A 528 2.55 -10.61 -25.11
N LEU A 529 1.29 -10.46 -25.54
CA LEU A 529 0.24 -11.47 -25.36
C LEU A 529 0.56 -12.78 -26.07
N PHE A 530 1.21 -12.75 -27.24
CA PHE A 530 1.60 -13.96 -27.96
C PHE A 530 2.54 -14.86 -27.15
N PHE A 531 3.53 -14.30 -26.45
CA PHE A 531 4.51 -15.07 -25.68
C PHE A 531 3.99 -15.59 -24.33
N ARG A 532 2.73 -15.30 -24.01
CA ARG A 532 2.10 -15.70 -22.75
C ARG A 532 1.70 -17.16 -22.71
N TYR A 533 1.39 -17.75 -23.86
CA TYR A 533 1.06 -19.15 -23.98
C TYR A 533 2.14 -19.90 -24.77
N PRO A 534 2.44 -21.16 -24.40
CA PRO A 534 3.29 -22.01 -25.22
C PRO A 534 2.78 -22.11 -26.67
N PHE A 535 3.70 -22.19 -27.62
CA PHE A 535 3.36 -22.14 -29.05
C PHE A 535 2.45 -23.29 -29.53
N ASP A 536 2.41 -24.40 -28.81
CA ASP A 536 1.55 -25.56 -29.07
C ASP A 536 0.08 -25.35 -28.64
N ARG A 537 -0.23 -24.24 -27.94
CA ARG A 537 -1.60 -23.84 -27.59
C ARG A 537 -2.32 -23.12 -28.73
N TYR A 538 -1.58 -22.64 -29.71
CA TYR A 538 -2.11 -22.02 -30.91
C TYR A 538 -2.34 -23.06 -31.99
N THR A 539 -3.26 -22.79 -32.92
CA THR A 539 -3.34 -23.61 -34.13
C THR A 539 -2.03 -23.51 -34.92
N LEU A 540 -1.67 -24.54 -35.69
CA LEU A 540 -0.46 -24.50 -36.53
C LEU A 540 -0.43 -23.27 -37.44
N ALA A 541 -1.59 -22.87 -37.97
CA ALA A 541 -1.73 -21.69 -38.83
C ALA A 541 -1.52 -20.38 -38.05
N ASP A 542 -2.12 -20.24 -36.85
CA ASP A 542 -1.92 -19.07 -36.00
C ASP A 542 -0.46 -18.97 -35.55
N SER A 543 0.13 -20.08 -35.10
CA SER A 543 1.51 -20.15 -34.62
C SER A 543 2.51 -19.72 -35.70
N ALA A 544 2.35 -20.23 -36.93
CA ALA A 544 3.18 -19.83 -38.07
C ALA A 544 3.03 -18.34 -38.40
N PHE A 545 1.78 -17.83 -38.44
CA PHE A 545 1.52 -16.44 -38.73
C PHE A 545 2.08 -15.51 -37.65
N LEU A 546 1.76 -15.75 -36.38
CA LEU A 546 2.15 -14.91 -35.25
C LEU A 546 3.68 -14.87 -35.11
N THR A 547 4.36 -16.01 -35.26
CA THR A 547 5.83 -16.07 -35.22
C THR A 547 6.47 -15.18 -36.31
N ALA A 548 5.88 -15.17 -37.51
CA ALA A 548 6.41 -14.38 -38.63
C ALA A 548 6.21 -12.87 -38.48
N HIS A 549 5.25 -12.42 -37.66
CA HIS A 549 4.84 -11.01 -37.59
C HIS A 549 5.01 -10.37 -36.21
N CYS A 550 5.30 -11.15 -35.16
CA CYS A 550 5.56 -10.64 -33.82
C CYS A 550 6.90 -9.89 -33.73
N ASP A 551 7.12 -9.22 -32.59
CA ASP A 551 8.39 -8.61 -32.24
C ASP A 551 9.54 -9.63 -32.29
N GLN A 552 10.49 -9.40 -33.19
CA GLN A 552 11.61 -10.31 -33.44
C GLN A 552 12.65 -10.31 -32.30
N THR A 553 12.74 -9.22 -31.53
CA THR A 553 13.59 -9.15 -30.34
C THR A 553 13.05 -10.09 -29.27
N LEU A 554 11.75 -9.98 -28.95
CA LEU A 554 11.08 -10.87 -28.01
C LEU A 554 11.14 -12.33 -28.45
N LEU A 555 10.96 -12.60 -29.76
CA LEU A 555 11.09 -13.95 -30.31
C LEU A 555 12.49 -14.52 -30.11
N SER A 556 13.54 -13.71 -30.33
CA SER A 556 14.92 -14.14 -30.12
C SER A 556 15.22 -14.47 -28.66
N GLN A 557 14.73 -13.65 -27.73
CA GLN A 557 14.86 -13.88 -26.29
C GLN A 557 14.12 -15.15 -25.85
N MET A 558 12.91 -15.39 -26.38
CA MET A 558 12.17 -16.63 -26.12
C MET A 558 12.92 -17.86 -26.62
N ARG A 559 13.45 -17.82 -27.85
CA ARG A 559 14.27 -18.93 -28.39
C ARG A 559 15.50 -19.19 -27.54
N GLN A 560 16.18 -18.14 -27.06
CA GLN A 560 17.31 -18.26 -26.15
C GLN A 560 16.88 -18.91 -24.82
N LYS A 561 15.74 -18.48 -24.26
CA LYS A 561 15.20 -19.05 -23.01
C LYS A 561 14.80 -20.51 -23.17
N GLU A 562 14.19 -20.87 -24.30
CA GLU A 562 13.85 -22.26 -24.64
C GLU A 562 15.08 -23.12 -24.85
N GLU A 563 16.10 -22.60 -25.52
CA GLU A 563 17.36 -23.32 -25.74
C GLU A 563 18.09 -23.54 -24.41
N ALA A 564 18.18 -22.51 -23.56
CA ALA A 564 18.71 -22.65 -22.21
C ALA A 564 17.90 -23.66 -21.39
N ARG A 565 16.57 -23.72 -21.56
CA ARG A 565 15.73 -24.74 -20.93
C ARG A 565 16.05 -26.14 -21.45
N LYS A 566 16.19 -26.33 -22.76
CA LYS A 566 16.58 -27.60 -23.38
C LYS A 566 17.96 -28.05 -22.90
N GLN A 567 18.93 -27.15 -22.86
CA GLN A 567 20.27 -27.40 -22.34
C GLN A 567 20.22 -27.81 -20.87
N ARG A 568 19.44 -27.12 -20.02
CA ARG A 568 19.24 -27.53 -18.62
C ARG A 568 18.58 -28.90 -18.50
N ILE A 569 17.57 -29.22 -19.30
CA ILE A 569 16.93 -30.54 -19.32
C ILE A 569 17.92 -31.62 -19.75
N ASN A 570 18.71 -31.37 -20.80
CA ASN A 570 19.72 -32.30 -21.29
C ASN A 570 20.83 -32.50 -20.25
N TYR A 571 21.32 -31.41 -19.65
CA TYR A 571 22.31 -31.45 -18.58
C TYR A 571 21.79 -32.24 -17.38
N PHE A 572 20.56 -31.94 -16.95
CA PHE A 572 19.90 -32.68 -15.88
C PHE A 572 19.80 -34.18 -16.18
N GLN A 573 19.39 -34.56 -17.39
CA GLN A 573 19.35 -35.96 -17.81
C GLN A 573 20.74 -36.62 -17.84
N GLN A 574 21.79 -35.87 -18.21
CA GLN A 574 23.17 -36.35 -18.19
C GLN A 574 23.68 -36.51 -16.75
N SER A 575 23.44 -35.54 -15.87
CA SER A 575 23.78 -35.60 -14.44
C SER A 575 23.11 -36.77 -13.73
N MET A 576 21.84 -37.04 -14.03
CA MET A 576 21.12 -38.21 -13.49
C MET A 576 21.76 -39.54 -13.92
N LYS A 577 22.30 -39.61 -15.13
CA LYS A 577 23.07 -40.78 -15.60
C LYS A 577 24.46 -40.85 -14.95
N ALA A 578 25.15 -39.72 -14.87
CA ALA A 578 26.51 -39.61 -14.32
C ALA A 578 26.56 -39.84 -12.81
N THR A 579 25.44 -39.71 -12.11
CA THR A 579 25.29 -40.01 -10.67
C THR A 579 24.39 -41.21 -10.42
N GLY A 580 24.28 -42.11 -11.40
CA GLY A 580 23.57 -43.38 -11.24
C GLY A 580 24.25 -44.30 -10.22
N ILE A 581 23.53 -45.34 -9.77
CA ILE A 581 24.12 -46.39 -8.93
C ILE A 581 25.31 -47.01 -9.67
N GLY A 582 26.44 -47.15 -8.98
CA GLY A 582 27.72 -47.63 -9.48
C GLY A 582 28.65 -46.55 -10.06
N ALA A 583 28.19 -45.31 -10.23
CA ALA A 583 29.04 -44.21 -10.67
C ALA A 583 29.83 -43.61 -9.49
N HIS A 584 31.06 -43.13 -9.74
CA HIS A 584 31.83 -42.39 -8.75
C HIS A 584 31.16 -41.06 -8.40
N TYR A 585 31.27 -40.60 -7.14
CA TYR A 585 30.72 -39.29 -6.76
C TYR A 585 31.36 -38.15 -7.58
N ARG A 586 30.61 -37.06 -7.77
CA ARG A 586 31.10 -35.87 -8.48
C ARG A 586 31.69 -34.88 -7.48
N GLU A 587 32.67 -34.09 -7.89
CA GLU A 587 33.24 -33.10 -6.97
C GLU A 587 32.18 -32.06 -6.55
N ILE A 588 32.16 -31.71 -5.27
CA ILE A 588 31.42 -30.55 -4.75
C ILE A 588 32.43 -29.58 -4.17
N ILE A 589 32.29 -28.29 -4.51
CA ILE A 589 33.06 -27.20 -3.92
C ILE A 589 32.07 -26.27 -3.23
N GLY A 590 32.29 -26.03 -1.94
CA GLY A 590 31.46 -25.12 -1.14
C GLY A 590 32.20 -24.61 0.07
N GLU A 591 31.52 -23.83 0.90
CA GLU A 591 32.05 -23.29 2.15
C GLU A 591 31.57 -24.12 3.35
N ALA A 592 32.42 -24.27 4.34
CA ALA A 592 32.06 -24.72 5.68
C ALA A 592 31.40 -23.58 6.49
N PRO A 593 30.82 -23.88 7.68
CA PRO A 593 30.19 -22.89 8.55
C PRO A 593 31.10 -21.70 8.90
N ASP A 594 32.40 -21.95 9.09
CA ASP A 594 33.42 -20.95 9.39
C ASP A 594 33.86 -20.12 8.16
N GLY A 595 33.39 -20.46 6.96
CA GLY A 595 33.74 -19.81 5.70
C GLY A 595 34.94 -20.45 4.97
N THR A 596 35.51 -21.54 5.48
CA THR A 596 36.59 -22.26 4.80
C THR A 596 36.06 -22.94 3.54
N SER A 597 36.74 -22.75 2.40
CA SER A 597 36.39 -23.47 1.17
C SER A 597 36.85 -24.93 1.27
N LEU A 598 35.94 -25.86 1.02
CA LEU A 598 36.17 -27.31 1.09
C LEU A 598 35.78 -27.96 -0.23
N LYS A 599 36.47 -29.05 -0.57
CA LYS A 599 36.05 -29.98 -1.63
C LYS A 599 35.48 -31.24 -1.02
N LEU A 600 34.58 -31.91 -1.72
CA LEU A 600 34.04 -33.19 -1.26
C LEU A 600 35.12 -34.26 -1.19
N THR A 601 36.07 -34.24 -2.13
CA THR A 601 37.25 -35.11 -2.10
C THR A 601 38.10 -34.96 -0.84
N ASP A 602 38.11 -33.78 -0.21
CA ASP A 602 38.83 -33.56 1.05
C ASP A 602 38.08 -34.14 2.27
N LEU A 603 36.78 -34.43 2.12
CA LEU A 603 35.90 -34.90 3.20
C LEU A 603 35.60 -36.39 3.14
N VAL A 604 35.57 -36.99 1.94
CA VAL A 604 35.31 -38.43 1.77
C VAL A 604 36.55 -39.23 2.13
N GLN A 605 36.47 -40.03 3.20
CA GLN A 605 37.61 -40.82 3.67
C GLN A 605 37.79 -42.12 2.87
N PRO A 606 39.01 -42.43 2.38
CA PRO A 606 39.28 -43.69 1.68
C PRO A 606 38.97 -44.91 2.56
N GLY A 607 38.20 -45.86 2.02
CA GLY A 607 37.84 -47.10 2.72
C GLY A 607 36.61 -46.98 3.64
N HIS A 608 36.02 -45.79 3.79
CA HIS A 608 34.80 -45.57 4.55
C HIS A 608 33.57 -45.58 3.65
N VAL A 609 32.44 -46.01 4.20
CA VAL A 609 31.12 -45.84 3.60
C VAL A 609 30.64 -44.44 3.97
N THR A 610 30.30 -43.60 2.99
CA THR A 610 29.96 -42.18 3.25
C THR A 610 28.55 -41.85 2.79
N LEU A 611 27.73 -41.26 3.66
CA LEU A 611 26.42 -40.72 3.31
C LEU A 611 26.54 -39.24 2.95
N LEU A 612 26.18 -38.88 1.72
CA LEU A 612 25.96 -37.50 1.33
C LEU A 612 24.50 -37.14 1.60
N ASP A 613 24.27 -36.18 2.49
CA ASP A 613 22.93 -35.72 2.90
C ASP A 613 22.65 -34.31 2.37
N PHE A 614 21.75 -34.20 1.39
CA PHE A 614 21.33 -32.93 0.82
C PHE A 614 20.06 -32.42 1.52
N TRP A 615 20.19 -31.31 2.24
CA TRP A 615 19.16 -30.80 3.14
C TRP A 615 19.07 -29.27 3.11
N ALA A 616 18.08 -28.70 3.81
CA ALA A 616 18.00 -27.25 4.03
C ALA A 616 17.25 -26.90 5.31
N SER A 617 17.51 -25.71 5.87
CA SER A 617 16.84 -25.23 7.09
C SER A 617 15.32 -25.11 6.96
N TRP A 618 14.82 -24.79 5.76
CA TRP A 618 13.41 -24.62 5.43
C TRP A 618 12.71 -25.94 5.05
N CYS A 619 13.45 -27.04 4.94
CA CYS A 619 12.91 -28.35 4.57
C CYS A 619 12.43 -29.11 5.80
N VAL A 620 11.11 -29.10 6.05
CA VAL A 620 10.51 -29.76 7.23
C VAL A 620 10.83 -31.27 7.28
N PRO A 621 10.70 -32.06 6.19
CA PRO A 621 11.05 -33.48 6.25
C PRO A 621 12.54 -33.73 6.51
N CYS A 622 13.43 -32.89 5.97
CA CYS A 622 14.87 -32.99 6.25
C CYS A 622 15.16 -32.79 7.75
N GLN A 623 14.54 -31.78 8.38
CA GLN A 623 14.69 -31.53 9.81
C GLN A 623 14.22 -32.72 10.67
N GLN A 624 13.20 -33.44 10.21
CA GLN A 624 12.65 -34.62 10.89
C GLN A 624 13.57 -35.84 10.78
N GLU A 625 14.42 -35.91 9.76
CA GLU A 625 15.34 -37.02 9.53
C GLU A 625 16.65 -36.90 10.33
N ILE A 626 17.04 -35.69 10.72
CA ILE A 626 18.30 -35.43 11.45
C ILE A 626 18.48 -36.30 12.71
N PRO A 627 17.48 -36.50 13.60
CA PRO A 627 17.64 -37.37 14.77
C PRO A 627 18.01 -38.81 14.41
N PHE A 628 17.44 -39.35 13.33
CA PHE A 628 17.76 -40.69 12.83
C PHE A 628 19.19 -40.75 12.28
N LEU A 629 19.62 -39.74 11.51
CA LEU A 629 21.00 -39.66 11.01
C LEU A 629 22.03 -39.60 12.14
N LYS A 630 21.71 -38.95 13.25
CA LYS A 630 22.57 -38.95 14.46
C LYS A 630 22.71 -40.32 15.09
N GLU A 631 21.60 -41.04 15.26
CA GLU A 631 21.62 -42.41 15.77
C GLU A 631 22.45 -43.33 14.86
N LEU A 632 22.27 -43.18 13.55
CA LEU A 632 23.02 -43.93 12.53
C LEU A 632 24.52 -43.63 12.62
N TYR A 633 24.90 -42.36 12.72
CA TYR A 633 26.29 -41.94 12.87
C TYR A 633 26.91 -42.49 14.14
N GLU A 634 26.28 -42.32 15.30
CA GLU A 634 26.79 -42.82 16.58
C GLU A 634 27.00 -44.34 16.59
N LYS A 635 26.14 -45.09 15.90
CA LYS A 635 26.20 -46.56 15.86
C LYS A 635 27.26 -47.15 14.92
N TYR A 636 27.59 -46.41 13.85
CA TYR A 636 28.40 -46.94 12.75
C TYR A 636 29.67 -46.14 12.46
N HIS A 637 29.85 -44.94 13.02
CA HIS A 637 31.00 -44.09 12.69
C HIS A 637 32.34 -44.78 12.97
N GLU A 638 32.50 -45.35 14.17
CA GLU A 638 33.67 -46.14 14.58
C GLU A 638 33.89 -47.42 13.74
N LYS A 639 32.92 -47.80 12.89
CA LYS A 639 32.99 -48.96 11.99
C LYS A 639 33.33 -48.57 10.56
N GLY A 640 33.70 -47.30 10.31
CA GLY A 640 34.04 -46.77 9.00
C GLY A 640 32.85 -46.22 8.23
N PHE A 641 31.89 -45.58 8.93
CA PHE A 641 30.78 -44.86 8.32
C PHE A 641 30.91 -43.35 8.56
N ASP A 642 30.69 -42.55 7.53
CA ASP A 642 30.71 -41.09 7.65
C ASP A 642 29.44 -40.46 7.07
N ILE A 643 29.12 -39.26 7.54
CA ILE A 643 28.07 -38.41 6.96
C ILE A 643 28.70 -37.10 6.55
N ILE A 644 28.33 -36.58 5.39
CA ILE A 644 28.66 -35.22 4.95
C ILE A 644 27.35 -34.59 4.53
N SER A 645 26.97 -33.48 5.15
CA SER A 645 25.73 -32.79 4.77
C SER A 645 26.02 -31.58 3.89
N ILE A 646 25.24 -31.47 2.82
CA ILE A 646 25.28 -30.41 1.83
C ILE A 646 24.02 -29.56 1.98
N SER A 647 24.17 -28.32 2.46
CA SER A 647 23.02 -27.42 2.64
C SER A 647 22.66 -26.69 1.35
N LEU A 648 21.36 -26.67 1.04
CA LEU A 648 20.71 -25.92 -0.04
C LEU A 648 20.01 -24.65 0.47
N ASP A 649 20.46 -24.08 1.58
CA ASP A 649 20.00 -22.77 2.04
C ASP A 649 20.50 -21.64 1.12
N LYS A 650 19.67 -20.61 0.90
CA LYS A 650 20.11 -19.40 0.17
C LYS A 650 20.85 -18.39 1.05
N THR A 651 20.78 -18.53 2.37
CA THR A 651 21.33 -17.56 3.32
C THR A 651 22.16 -18.27 4.38
N LYS A 652 23.37 -17.78 4.62
CA LYS A 652 24.29 -18.30 5.65
C LYS A 652 23.64 -18.28 7.04
N THR A 653 22.90 -17.21 7.35
CA THR A 653 22.26 -17.04 8.66
C THR A 653 21.24 -18.12 8.98
N ALA A 654 20.36 -18.48 8.03
CA ALA A 654 19.35 -19.52 8.25
C ALA A 654 19.99 -20.89 8.44
N TRP A 655 21.02 -21.18 7.64
CA TRP A 655 21.80 -22.40 7.74
C TRP A 655 22.50 -22.53 9.10
N LEU A 656 23.28 -21.52 9.51
CA LEU A 656 24.01 -21.53 10.79
C LEU A 656 23.07 -21.69 12.00
N LYS A 657 21.91 -21.02 11.98
CA LYS A 657 20.90 -21.17 13.04
C LYS A 657 20.33 -22.59 13.11
N ALA A 658 20.15 -23.24 11.96
CA ALA A 658 19.72 -24.64 11.92
C ALA A 658 20.83 -25.59 12.41
N LEU A 659 22.10 -25.31 12.12
CA LEU A 659 23.23 -26.07 12.66
C LEU A 659 23.32 -25.98 14.19
N GLU A 660 23.19 -24.77 14.75
CA GLU A 660 23.21 -24.55 16.20
C GLU A 660 22.07 -25.32 16.89
N LYS A 661 20.85 -25.25 16.33
CA LYS A 661 19.69 -25.99 16.85
C LYS A 661 19.90 -27.50 16.80
N ASN A 662 20.40 -28.00 15.67
CA ASN A 662 20.42 -29.43 15.40
C ASN A 662 21.70 -30.11 15.86
N ASN A 663 22.78 -29.39 16.19
CA ASN A 663 24.05 -29.93 16.70
C ASN A 663 24.51 -31.19 15.95
N MET A 664 24.74 -31.07 14.64
CA MET A 664 25.16 -32.17 13.78
C MET A 664 26.70 -32.29 13.85
N PRO A 665 27.25 -33.42 14.32
CA PRO A 665 28.68 -33.55 14.63
C PRO A 665 29.58 -33.79 13.42
N TRP A 666 29.01 -33.94 12.23
CA TRP A 666 29.73 -34.26 11.01
C TRP A 666 29.89 -33.04 10.08
N PRO A 667 30.80 -33.09 9.09
CA PRO A 667 31.08 -31.97 8.20
C PRO A 667 29.85 -31.42 7.47
N GLN A 668 29.83 -30.09 7.33
CA GLN A 668 28.77 -29.34 6.68
C GLN A 668 29.38 -28.49 5.56
N ILE A 669 28.77 -28.50 4.38
CA ILE A 669 29.22 -27.71 3.23
C ILE A 669 28.03 -27.06 2.51
N SER A 670 28.19 -25.86 1.97
CA SER A 670 27.16 -25.20 1.15
C SER A 670 27.78 -24.24 0.14
N ASP A 671 27.16 -24.10 -1.03
CA ASP A 671 27.47 -23.03 -1.98
C ASP A 671 26.51 -21.82 -1.84
N LEU A 672 25.54 -21.91 -0.92
CA LEU A 672 24.45 -20.96 -0.69
C LEU A 672 23.59 -20.61 -1.90
N LYS A 673 23.58 -21.46 -2.93
CA LYS A 673 22.84 -21.22 -4.18
C LYS A 673 21.53 -22.01 -4.29
N ALA A 674 21.25 -22.91 -3.35
CA ALA A 674 20.05 -23.74 -3.37
C ALA A 674 19.85 -24.45 -4.73
N TRP A 675 18.65 -24.35 -5.32
CA TRP A 675 18.30 -24.93 -6.62
C TRP A 675 19.00 -24.27 -7.83
N ASP A 676 19.59 -23.09 -7.64
CA ASP A 676 20.27 -22.33 -8.69
C ASP A 676 21.76 -22.73 -8.80
N GLY A 677 22.26 -23.54 -7.85
CA GLY A 677 23.66 -23.94 -7.74
C GLY A 677 24.04 -25.15 -8.60
N PRO A 678 25.34 -25.29 -8.96
CA PRO A 678 25.83 -26.45 -9.69
C PRO A 678 25.61 -27.75 -8.92
N ILE A 679 25.60 -27.74 -7.58
CA ILE A 679 25.44 -28.94 -6.75
C ILE A 679 24.16 -29.71 -7.10
N THR A 680 23.01 -29.03 -7.11
CA THR A 680 21.71 -29.67 -7.40
C THR A 680 21.61 -30.13 -8.84
N GLN A 681 22.21 -29.39 -9.78
CA GLN A 681 22.22 -29.72 -11.19
C GLN A 681 23.16 -30.89 -11.52
N ASP A 682 24.34 -30.94 -10.90
CA ASP A 682 25.39 -31.94 -11.11
C ASP A 682 24.98 -33.32 -10.59
N TYR A 683 24.20 -33.33 -9.52
CA TYR A 683 23.66 -34.54 -8.90
C TYR A 683 22.22 -34.87 -9.32
N GLY A 684 21.59 -34.02 -10.13
CA GLY A 684 20.23 -34.27 -10.63
C GLY A 684 19.16 -34.26 -9.53
N ILE A 685 19.33 -33.42 -8.51
CA ILE A 685 18.44 -33.36 -7.35
C ILE A 685 17.18 -32.57 -7.71
N GLN A 686 15.99 -33.17 -7.51
CA GLN A 686 14.69 -32.52 -7.79
C GLN A 686 13.87 -32.22 -6.54
N ALA A 687 14.21 -32.85 -5.43
CA ALA A 687 13.55 -32.69 -4.13
C ALA A 687 14.56 -32.98 -3.03
N ILE A 688 14.29 -32.46 -1.82
CA ILE A 688 15.00 -32.80 -0.59
C ILE A 688 13.97 -33.21 0.49
N PRO A 689 14.33 -34.06 1.48
CA PRO A 689 15.65 -34.64 1.72
C PRO A 689 16.06 -35.56 0.60
N TYR A 690 17.36 -35.57 0.31
CA TYR A 690 17.94 -36.44 -0.71
C TYR A 690 19.27 -36.94 -0.23
N VAL A 691 19.46 -38.26 -0.25
CA VAL A 691 20.69 -38.87 0.26
C VAL A 691 21.36 -39.76 -0.78
N LEU A 692 22.68 -39.82 -0.75
CA LEU A 692 23.48 -40.75 -1.55
C LEU A 692 24.41 -41.54 -0.63
N LEU A 693 24.31 -42.86 -0.66
CA LEU A 693 25.24 -43.72 0.06
C LEU A 693 26.39 -44.10 -0.86
N LEU A 694 27.61 -43.72 -0.49
CA LEU A 694 28.85 -44.06 -1.18
C LEU A 694 29.45 -45.32 -0.57
N ASP A 695 29.90 -46.25 -1.42
CA ASP A 695 30.70 -47.40 -1.02
C ASP A 695 32.12 -46.98 -0.60
N LYS A 696 32.93 -47.97 -0.18
CA LYS A 696 34.32 -47.77 0.28
C LYS A 696 35.28 -47.25 -0.81
N GLN A 697 34.85 -47.26 -2.07
CA GLN A 697 35.58 -46.74 -3.23
C GLN A 697 35.04 -45.38 -3.69
N GLY A 698 34.05 -44.81 -3.00
CA GLY A 698 33.40 -43.56 -3.39
C GLY A 698 32.42 -43.70 -4.55
N ASN A 699 31.95 -44.90 -4.88
CA ASN A 699 30.89 -45.06 -5.85
C ASN A 699 29.53 -45.02 -5.18
N ILE A 700 28.54 -44.44 -5.86
CA ILE A 700 27.17 -44.33 -5.37
C ILE A 700 26.57 -45.73 -5.32
N ALA A 701 26.46 -46.31 -4.14
CA ALA A 701 25.85 -47.61 -3.93
C ALA A 701 24.32 -47.52 -4.01
N LEU A 702 23.73 -46.51 -3.36
CA LEU A 702 22.28 -46.36 -3.21
C LEU A 702 21.88 -44.89 -3.19
N LYS A 703 20.64 -44.61 -3.59
CA LYS A 703 20.10 -43.25 -3.71
C LYS A 703 18.74 -43.16 -3.02
N ASN A 704 18.54 -42.07 -2.28
CA ASN A 704 17.25 -41.63 -1.74
C ASN A 704 16.51 -42.71 -0.91
N LEU A 705 17.28 -43.42 -0.07
CA LEU A 705 16.75 -44.32 0.96
C LEU A 705 16.68 -43.56 2.28
N HIS A 706 15.60 -43.76 3.03
CA HIS A 706 15.38 -43.11 4.31
C HIS A 706 15.04 -44.18 5.37
N ASP A 707 15.11 -43.79 6.64
CA ASP A 707 14.76 -44.64 7.79
C ASP A 707 15.48 -46.01 7.78
N LYS A 708 14.78 -47.09 8.17
CA LYS A 708 15.32 -48.45 8.29
C LYS A 708 15.89 -49.01 6.99
N LEU A 709 15.43 -48.52 5.83
CA LEU A 709 16.00 -48.93 4.54
C LEU A 709 17.41 -48.37 4.38
N LEU A 710 17.65 -47.13 4.82
CA LEU A 710 18.98 -46.53 4.86
C LEU A 710 19.90 -47.26 5.85
N GLU A 711 19.40 -47.60 7.04
CA GLU A 711 20.21 -48.35 8.01
C GLU A 711 20.62 -49.73 7.47
N THR A 712 19.72 -50.42 6.76
CA THR A 712 19.99 -51.72 6.14
C THR A 712 21.07 -51.59 5.07
N ALA A 713 20.94 -50.60 4.20
CA ALA A 713 21.91 -50.26 3.18
C ALA A 713 23.32 -49.97 3.75
N VAL A 714 23.39 -49.20 4.83
CA VAL A 714 24.67 -48.90 5.50
C VAL A 714 25.33 -50.18 6.02
N LYS A 715 24.56 -51.08 6.65
CA LYS A 715 25.11 -52.37 7.13
C LYS A 715 25.64 -53.24 6.00
N GLU A 716 24.90 -53.34 4.89
CA GLU A 716 25.32 -54.09 3.71
C GLU A 716 26.64 -53.56 3.15
N GLN A 717 26.81 -52.24 3.05
CA GLN A 717 28.05 -51.63 2.56
C GLN A 717 29.23 -51.74 3.54
N LEU A 718 28.94 -51.78 4.85
CA LEU A 718 29.95 -52.01 5.88
C LEU A 718 30.36 -53.50 5.98
N GLY A 719 29.48 -54.42 5.57
CA GLY A 719 29.67 -55.87 5.62
C GLY A 719 29.33 -56.50 6.99
N ILE A 720 28.29 -56.00 7.67
CA ILE A 720 27.92 -56.37 9.05
C ILE A 720 26.47 -56.80 9.23
#